data_AF-A0A316U4M5-F1
#
_entry.id   AF-A0A316U4M5-F1
#
_cell.length_a   1.000
_cell.length_b   1.000
_cell.length_c   1.000
_cell.angle_alpha   90.00
_cell.angle_beta   90.00
_cell.angle_gamma   90.00
#
_symmetry.space_group_name_H-M   'P 1'
#
loop_
_entity.id
_entity.type
_entity.pdbx_description
1 polymer ?
#
loop_
_entity_poly.entity_id
_entity_poly.type
_entity_poly.pdbx_seq_one_letter_code
_entity_poly.pdbx_strand_id
1 'polypeptide(L)'
;MVQYFAPPRPASHRRAPSSSALRVAVIGGGPSALVAVKTLLDGADRWASDGVAGSSKAASDGGPAFDVAVDLYEQEDRVGGTFRYRSYPTSTLVSSKQLTSYSDFRMPLSHTDHLTLDEYCEYLEAYVHHFKLPTRSRKWRMNTRVVQIRRAKEGEEGNHILTWEDLKTGEKGSEWYDALALCTGLHVEASVPEIPGFPPLIQGDVYSDRLASKRDTAKKVAERVDDDSAPSQDNLSGPQSRILSLHSSQFKDPQIFNDQRVLIMGTGETGMDMGYLAVKNGAKEIVMCTRGGFLSFPAVLSDFVVMGVKFEGKLPIDGLISNLFETAWVHPWVASSRLRWFVSDFGLKRVLWVLTGTQAGCSQWVGELPPERLGRAYVFLNKSAKAMPYLNRGYKKRHWLAESFARYLDPPDYSEDETHIDLAPFPHHLRADGVVEFTRNGRKEDLRMRGRNFKPDVAIYATGYRQSFPFLAEDYPLPNQADVRDLFSSTDPSVAFLGFVRPGVGGIPPIAELQSQLWTLVLAKRIGIPVTPPHYRLLQAPGARITYGVDHSAYSSQLARDMKSDPALLALAREHGLFVLAIYCLGAAFTPFYRLLGPWKSEIAPEVARYELWDTIERRGIGGNLMMGIIPMIFYGWVNAMAWLLEGVWVMVTGRQRAGVASKGMGRLVEVRGARAAEK
;
A
#
# COMPACT_ATOMS: atom_id res chain seq x y z
N MET A 1 -52.30 -14.17 -9.91
CA MET A 1 -52.37 -12.69 -9.83
C MET A 1 -51.08 -12.24 -9.17
N VAL A 2 -50.09 -11.83 -9.96
CA VAL A 2 -48.71 -11.59 -9.52
C VAL A 2 -48.55 -10.08 -9.31
N GLN A 3 -48.33 -9.67 -8.06
CA GLN A 3 -48.00 -8.28 -7.70
C GLN A 3 -46.51 -8.03 -7.96
N TYR A 4 -46.22 -7.09 -8.85
CA TYR A 4 -44.88 -6.58 -9.09
C TYR A 4 -44.54 -5.50 -8.06
N PHE A 5 -43.43 -5.66 -7.35
CA PHE A 5 -42.77 -4.60 -6.58
C PHE A 5 -42.07 -3.65 -7.55
N ALA A 6 -42.43 -2.36 -7.49
CA ALA A 6 -41.80 -1.30 -8.27
C ALA A 6 -40.39 -0.98 -7.73
N PRO A 7 -39.40 -0.65 -8.58
CA PRO A 7 -38.09 -0.17 -8.15
C PRO A 7 -38.19 1.25 -7.55
N PRO A 8 -37.25 1.65 -6.67
CA PRO A 8 -37.23 2.99 -6.10
C PRO A 8 -37.01 4.05 -7.20
N ARG A 9 -37.73 5.18 -7.08
CA ARG A 9 -37.60 6.33 -7.98
C ARG A 9 -36.17 6.88 -7.94
N PRO A 10 -35.58 7.26 -9.09
CA PRO A 10 -34.33 8.02 -9.09
C PRO A 10 -34.58 9.40 -8.48
N ALA A 11 -33.65 9.87 -7.65
CA ALA A 11 -33.62 11.26 -7.20
C ALA A 11 -33.58 12.19 -8.43
N SER A 12 -34.58 13.07 -8.52
CA SER A 12 -34.84 13.91 -9.67
C SER A 12 -33.96 15.17 -9.71
N HIS A 13 -33.56 15.51 -10.93
CA HIS A 13 -33.01 16.79 -11.41
C HIS A 13 -31.53 17.10 -11.10
N ARG A 14 -30.60 16.39 -11.76
CA ARG A 14 -29.31 16.98 -12.15
C ARG A 14 -29.50 17.77 -13.45
N ARG A 15 -29.09 19.04 -13.45
CA ARG A 15 -29.14 19.97 -14.59
C ARG A 15 -28.34 19.38 -15.77
N ALA A 16 -28.82 19.56 -17.01
CA ALA A 16 -28.06 19.19 -18.21
C ALA A 16 -26.70 19.89 -18.21
N PRO A 17 -25.60 19.24 -18.65
CA PRO A 17 -24.28 19.85 -18.64
C PRO A 17 -24.28 21.07 -19.56
N SER A 18 -23.95 22.25 -19.02
CA SER A 18 -23.59 23.41 -19.82
C SER A 18 -22.33 23.09 -20.64
N SER A 19 -22.14 23.80 -21.74
CA SER A 19 -21.00 23.71 -22.67
C SER A 19 -19.64 24.13 -22.05
N SER A 20 -19.39 23.81 -20.79
CA SER A 20 -18.22 24.21 -19.99
C SER A 20 -17.47 22.98 -19.49
N ALA A 21 -16.14 23.07 -19.45
CA ALA A 21 -15.24 22.02 -18.96
C ALA A 21 -15.68 21.45 -17.59
N LEU A 22 -15.53 20.13 -17.40
CA LEU A 22 -15.77 19.46 -16.12
C LEU A 22 -14.77 19.98 -15.08
N ARG A 23 -15.24 20.53 -13.96
CA ARG A 23 -14.35 21.05 -12.92
C ARG A 23 -14.04 19.99 -11.86
N VAL A 24 -12.77 19.67 -11.70
CA VAL A 24 -12.31 18.63 -10.77
C VAL A 24 -11.36 19.22 -9.74
N ALA A 25 -11.69 19.05 -8.46
CA ALA A 25 -10.77 19.36 -7.36
C ALA A 25 -9.98 18.10 -6.99
N VAL A 26 -8.66 18.23 -6.90
CA VAL A 26 -7.74 17.19 -6.42
C VAL A 26 -7.18 17.64 -5.07
N ILE A 27 -7.44 16.85 -4.02
CA ILE A 27 -7.11 17.20 -2.64
C ILE A 27 -5.87 16.41 -2.21
N GLY A 28 -4.75 17.12 -2.08
CA GLY A 28 -3.41 16.61 -1.78
C GLY A 28 -2.41 16.87 -2.92
N GLY A 29 -1.12 16.76 -2.60
CA GLY A 29 0.04 16.92 -3.49
C GLY A 29 1.05 15.78 -3.32
N GLY A 30 0.60 14.64 -2.80
CA GLY A 30 1.33 13.37 -2.82
C GLY A 30 1.21 12.63 -4.16
N PRO A 31 1.87 11.48 -4.34
CA PRO A 31 1.91 10.78 -5.63
C PRO A 31 0.52 10.52 -6.24
N SER A 32 -0.45 10.04 -5.47
CA SER A 32 -1.82 9.81 -5.96
C SER A 32 -2.45 11.05 -6.60
N ALA A 33 -2.21 12.24 -6.03
CA ALA A 33 -2.74 13.49 -6.57
C ALA A 33 -2.06 13.88 -7.89
N LEU A 34 -0.74 13.77 -7.95
CA LEU A 34 0.03 14.16 -9.13
C LEU A 34 -0.36 13.30 -10.34
N VAL A 35 -0.52 11.99 -10.14
CA VAL A 35 -0.95 11.11 -11.22
C VAL A 35 -2.43 11.30 -11.58
N ALA A 36 -3.29 11.65 -10.62
CA ALA A 36 -4.68 12.01 -10.88
C ALA A 36 -4.80 13.25 -11.79
N VAL A 37 -4.12 14.34 -11.41
CA VAL A 37 -4.06 15.58 -12.21
C VAL A 37 -3.58 15.28 -13.61
N LYS A 38 -2.45 14.59 -13.72
CA LYS A 38 -1.86 14.22 -15.02
C LYS A 38 -2.83 13.39 -15.86
N THR A 39 -3.47 12.38 -15.27
CA THR A 39 -4.37 11.47 -16.00
C THR A 39 -5.65 12.15 -16.47
N LEU A 40 -6.23 13.05 -15.67
CA LEU A 40 -7.38 13.85 -16.07
C LEU A 40 -7.03 14.76 -17.27
N LEU A 41 -5.93 15.50 -17.18
CA LEU A 41 -5.48 16.41 -18.23
C LEU A 41 -5.13 15.66 -19.52
N ASP A 42 -4.42 14.54 -19.43
CA ASP A 42 -4.11 13.71 -20.60
C ASP A 42 -5.36 13.08 -21.22
N GLY A 43 -6.37 12.74 -20.41
CA GLY A 43 -7.67 12.32 -20.91
C GLY A 43 -8.32 13.41 -21.76
N ALA A 44 -8.26 14.67 -21.30
CA ALA A 44 -8.81 15.79 -22.05
C ALA A 44 -8.05 16.03 -23.36
N ASP A 45 -6.71 16.03 -23.34
CA ASP A 45 -5.91 16.17 -24.56
C ASP A 45 -6.21 15.07 -25.59
N ARG A 46 -6.34 13.82 -25.13
CA ARG A 46 -6.60 12.65 -25.99
C ARG A 46 -7.98 12.70 -26.64
N TRP A 47 -8.97 13.23 -25.93
CA TRP A 47 -10.38 13.14 -26.30
C TRP A 47 -11.04 14.49 -26.58
N ALA A 48 -10.25 15.56 -26.74
CA ALA A 48 -10.75 16.91 -27.01
C ALA A 48 -11.56 17.01 -28.32
N SER A 49 -11.24 16.18 -29.33
CA SER A 49 -11.84 16.27 -30.68
C SER A 49 -12.80 15.12 -31.02
N ASP A 50 -12.97 14.15 -30.12
CA ASP A 50 -13.89 13.03 -30.32
C ASP A 50 -15.33 13.55 -30.20
N GLY A 51 -16.05 13.63 -31.33
CA GLY A 51 -17.39 14.20 -31.41
C GLY A 51 -17.55 15.37 -32.38
N VAL A 52 -16.47 15.82 -33.03
CA VAL A 52 -16.57 16.74 -34.17
C VAL A 52 -16.88 15.92 -35.43
N ALA A 53 -18.05 16.14 -36.04
CA ALA A 53 -18.42 15.50 -37.30
C ALA A 53 -17.38 15.81 -38.39
N GLY A 54 -16.58 14.81 -38.79
CA GLY A 54 -15.72 14.90 -39.98
C GLY A 54 -14.25 14.45 -39.87
N SER A 55 -13.74 13.95 -38.73
CA SER A 55 -12.34 13.46 -38.68
C SER A 55 -12.23 11.99 -39.11
N SER A 56 -11.42 11.75 -40.14
CA SER A 56 -11.30 10.49 -40.90
C SER A 56 -10.36 9.43 -40.28
N LYS A 57 -10.07 9.50 -38.97
CA LYS A 57 -9.36 8.42 -38.26
C LYS A 57 -10.37 7.59 -37.47
N ALA A 58 -10.82 6.51 -38.10
CA ALA A 58 -11.57 5.38 -37.55
C ALA A 58 -11.83 5.43 -36.03
N ALA A 59 -12.92 6.12 -35.66
CA ALA A 59 -13.53 6.01 -34.35
C ALA A 59 -13.95 4.55 -34.13
N SER A 60 -13.21 3.82 -33.31
CA SER A 60 -13.62 2.49 -32.84
C SER A 60 -14.14 2.50 -31.39
N ASP A 61 -13.92 3.58 -30.62
CA ASP A 61 -14.30 3.66 -29.20
C ASP A 61 -15.11 4.93 -28.86
N GLY A 62 -16.14 5.21 -29.66
CA GLY A 62 -16.98 6.42 -29.60
C GLY A 62 -17.49 6.78 -28.19
N GLY A 63 -16.98 7.87 -27.63
CA GLY A 63 -17.49 8.56 -26.43
C GLY A 63 -17.55 10.07 -26.68
N PRO A 64 -18.17 10.87 -25.79
CA PRO A 64 -18.23 12.31 -25.95
C PRO A 64 -16.84 12.96 -25.85
N ALA A 65 -16.74 14.18 -26.36
CA ALA A 65 -15.59 15.04 -26.10
C ALA A 65 -15.42 15.20 -24.59
N PHE A 66 -14.18 15.09 -24.12
CA PHE A 66 -13.87 15.22 -22.71
C PHE A 66 -13.02 16.48 -22.51
N ASP A 67 -13.56 17.44 -21.78
CA ASP A 67 -12.88 18.66 -21.39
C ASP A 67 -12.92 18.78 -19.87
N VAL A 68 -11.80 19.17 -19.26
CA VAL A 68 -11.63 19.18 -17.81
C VAL A 68 -10.78 20.35 -17.36
N ALA A 69 -11.23 21.02 -16.31
CA ALA A 69 -10.46 22.02 -15.60
C ALA A 69 -10.10 21.48 -14.21
N VAL A 70 -8.81 21.23 -13.99
CA VAL A 70 -8.31 20.62 -12.76
C VAL A 70 -7.72 21.67 -11.83
N ASP A 71 -8.12 21.63 -10.56
CA ASP A 71 -7.50 22.40 -9.49
C ASP A 71 -6.88 21.46 -8.45
N LEU A 72 -5.63 21.72 -8.06
CA LEU A 72 -4.96 21.01 -6.98
C LEU A 72 -4.87 21.87 -5.71
N TYR A 73 -5.14 21.25 -4.57
CA TYR A 73 -5.00 21.84 -3.23
C TYR A 73 -4.08 20.98 -2.37
N GLU A 74 -2.90 21.49 -2.03
CA GLU A 74 -1.94 20.87 -1.12
C GLU A 74 -1.69 21.80 0.08
N GLN A 75 -1.84 21.24 1.28
CA GLN A 75 -1.69 21.99 2.53
C GLN A 75 -0.23 22.34 2.81
N GLU A 76 0.72 21.52 2.36
CA GLU A 76 2.15 21.76 2.54
C GLU A 76 2.70 22.67 1.44
N ASP A 77 3.95 23.11 1.58
CA ASP A 77 4.58 24.06 0.67
C ASP A 77 5.12 23.44 -0.63
N ARG A 78 5.28 22.11 -0.67
CA ARG A 78 5.82 21.34 -1.79
C ARG A 78 5.10 20.01 -1.97
N VAL A 79 5.25 19.43 -3.16
CA VAL A 79 4.75 18.09 -3.47
C VAL A 79 5.58 17.01 -2.79
N GLY A 80 5.01 15.81 -2.69
CA GLY A 80 5.66 14.61 -2.15
C GLY A 80 4.90 13.98 -0.97
N GLY A 81 4.06 14.75 -0.27
CA GLY A 81 3.21 14.26 0.82
C GLY A 81 4.00 13.53 1.91
N THR A 82 3.52 12.37 2.36
CA THR A 82 4.15 11.55 3.42
C THR A 82 5.64 11.31 3.18
N PHE A 83 6.07 11.10 1.94
CA PHE A 83 7.47 10.80 1.61
C PHE A 83 8.41 11.96 1.93
N ARG A 84 7.94 13.20 1.81
CA ARG A 84 8.70 14.40 2.14
C ARG A 84 8.63 14.75 3.61
N TYR A 85 7.43 14.75 4.18
CA TYR A 85 7.21 15.40 5.48
C TYR A 85 7.04 14.43 6.66
N ARG A 86 6.84 13.14 6.41
CA ARG A 86 6.65 12.11 7.46
C ARG A 86 7.72 11.01 7.35
N SER A 87 8.87 11.34 6.75
CA SER A 87 10.06 10.51 6.63
C SER A 87 10.94 10.55 7.88
N TYR A 88 11.86 9.59 7.97
CA TYR A 88 12.94 9.53 8.95
C TYR A 88 14.30 9.31 8.25
N PRO A 89 15.45 9.60 8.88
CA PRO A 89 16.75 9.47 8.24
C PRO A 89 17.01 8.06 7.71
N THR A 90 17.74 7.98 6.60
CA THR A 90 18.15 6.72 5.94
C THR A 90 16.99 5.84 5.44
N SER A 91 15.76 6.37 5.42
CA SER A 91 14.60 5.68 4.86
C SER A 91 14.79 5.41 3.37
N THR A 92 14.45 4.20 2.96
CA THR A 92 14.41 3.78 1.55
C THR A 92 13.05 3.17 1.26
N LEU A 93 12.61 3.27 0.01
CA LEU A 93 11.43 2.56 -0.44
C LEU A 93 11.70 1.04 -0.38
N VAL A 94 10.67 0.29 0.00
CA VAL A 94 10.67 -1.18 0.03
C VAL A 94 10.02 -1.80 -1.22
N SER A 95 9.57 -0.95 -2.13
CA SER A 95 9.11 -1.31 -3.47
C SER A 95 10.18 -0.92 -4.48
N SER A 96 10.35 -1.73 -5.50
CA SER A 96 11.35 -1.47 -6.53
C SER A 96 10.94 -0.31 -7.45
N LYS A 97 11.89 0.24 -8.20
CA LYS A 97 11.65 1.29 -9.21
C LYS A 97 10.63 0.80 -10.25
N GLN A 98 10.67 -0.48 -10.59
CA GLN A 98 9.73 -1.10 -11.54
C GLN A 98 8.28 -1.01 -11.07
N LEU A 99 8.04 -1.09 -9.75
CA LEU A 99 6.71 -1.01 -9.10
C LEU A 99 6.51 0.25 -8.23
N THR A 100 7.27 1.30 -8.50
CA THR A 100 7.11 2.61 -7.85
C THR A 100 6.95 3.72 -8.89
N SER A 101 7.76 3.70 -9.96
CA SER A 101 7.66 4.68 -11.03
C SER A 101 6.34 4.55 -11.79
N TYR A 102 5.81 5.69 -12.25
CA TYR A 102 4.68 5.76 -13.15
C TYR A 102 5.00 5.12 -14.50
N SER A 103 3.99 4.59 -15.16
CA SER A 103 4.17 3.74 -16.33
C SER A 103 4.78 4.45 -17.54
N ASP A 104 4.62 5.76 -17.65
CA ASP A 104 5.14 6.60 -18.72
C ASP A 104 6.17 7.65 -18.27
N PHE A 105 6.71 7.49 -17.06
CA PHE A 105 7.84 8.29 -16.57
C PHE A 105 8.71 7.43 -15.65
N ARG A 106 9.80 6.88 -16.21
CA ARG A 106 10.62 5.85 -15.55
C ARG A 106 11.88 6.42 -14.93
N MET A 107 12.39 5.74 -13.91
CA MET A 107 13.75 5.98 -13.41
C MET A 107 14.79 5.48 -14.43
N PRO A 108 16.01 6.06 -14.44
CA PRO A 108 17.09 5.56 -15.28
C PRO A 108 17.38 4.07 -15.05
N LEU A 109 17.75 3.36 -16.13
CA LEU A 109 18.10 1.93 -16.06
C LEU A 109 19.29 1.67 -15.13
N SER A 110 20.25 2.58 -15.08
CA SER A 110 21.44 2.53 -14.21
C SER A 110 21.15 2.76 -12.72
N HIS A 111 19.98 3.31 -12.37
CA HIS A 111 19.61 3.53 -10.98
C HIS A 111 19.43 2.18 -10.25
N THR A 112 19.75 2.14 -8.96
CA THR A 112 19.47 0.98 -8.09
C THR A 112 17.96 0.70 -8.02
N ASP A 113 17.58 -0.53 -7.65
CA ASP A 113 16.16 -0.91 -7.63
C ASP A 113 15.34 -0.15 -6.57
N HIS A 114 15.94 0.31 -5.48
CA HIS A 114 15.21 0.96 -4.39
C HIS A 114 15.71 2.37 -4.18
N LEU A 115 14.79 3.33 -4.24
CA LEU A 115 15.08 4.75 -4.06
C LEU A 115 15.12 5.09 -2.57
N THR A 116 15.98 6.04 -2.21
CA THR A 116 15.80 6.81 -0.99
C THR A 116 14.54 7.68 -1.08
N LEU A 117 14.04 8.15 0.06
CA LEU A 117 12.86 9.02 0.05
C LEU A 117 13.13 10.37 -0.63
N ASP A 118 14.35 10.89 -0.52
CA ASP A 118 14.74 12.14 -1.18
C ASP A 118 14.75 11.99 -2.70
N GLU A 119 15.40 10.93 -3.22
CA GLU A 119 15.38 10.59 -4.66
C GLU A 119 13.96 10.40 -5.18
N TYR A 120 13.07 9.77 -4.39
CA TYR A 120 11.67 9.63 -4.80
C TYR A 120 10.93 10.97 -4.83
N CYS A 121 11.19 11.86 -3.87
CA CYS A 121 10.60 13.19 -3.89
C CYS A 121 11.13 14.02 -5.08
N GLU A 122 12.40 13.90 -5.43
CA GLU A 122 12.99 14.49 -6.64
C GLU A 122 12.36 13.93 -7.92
N TYR A 123 12.13 12.62 -7.97
CA TYR A 123 11.38 11.98 -9.07
C TYR A 123 9.97 12.57 -9.22
N LEU A 124 9.24 12.80 -8.12
CA LEU A 124 7.91 13.40 -8.17
C LEU A 124 7.93 14.86 -8.64
N GLU A 125 8.91 15.64 -8.23
CA GLU A 125 9.11 17.02 -8.72
C GLU A 125 9.46 17.01 -10.22
N ALA A 126 10.32 16.09 -10.65
CA ALA A 126 10.66 15.90 -12.06
C ALA A 126 9.44 15.49 -12.89
N TYR A 127 8.55 14.65 -12.35
CA TYR A 127 7.28 14.27 -12.98
C TYR A 127 6.36 15.48 -13.15
N VAL A 128 6.20 16.30 -12.11
CA VAL A 128 5.40 17.54 -12.14
C VAL A 128 5.91 18.49 -13.21
N HIS A 129 7.23 18.68 -13.28
CA HIS A 129 7.88 19.52 -14.28
C HIS A 129 7.75 18.96 -15.70
N HIS A 130 8.01 17.66 -15.89
CA HIS A 130 7.97 17.00 -17.20
C HIS A 130 6.59 17.13 -17.86
N PHE A 131 5.52 16.86 -17.11
CA PHE A 131 4.14 16.97 -17.60
C PHE A 131 3.53 18.37 -17.46
N LYS A 132 4.32 19.35 -16.98
CA LYS A 132 3.92 20.76 -16.81
C LYS A 132 2.61 20.92 -16.04
N LEU A 133 2.41 20.09 -15.02
CA LEU A 133 1.12 19.98 -14.31
C LEU A 133 0.62 21.33 -13.75
N PRO A 134 1.46 22.19 -13.15
CA PRO A 134 0.99 23.47 -12.63
C PRO A 134 0.48 24.41 -13.74
N THR A 135 1.13 24.41 -14.90
CA THR A 135 0.76 25.27 -16.05
C THR A 135 -0.46 24.74 -16.79
N ARG A 136 -0.65 23.42 -16.84
CA ARG A 136 -1.84 22.79 -17.45
C ARG A 136 -3.05 22.77 -16.54
N SER A 137 -2.84 22.83 -15.22
CA SER A 137 -3.93 22.94 -14.24
C SER A 137 -4.52 24.34 -14.25
N ARG A 138 -5.82 24.47 -13.97
CA ARG A 138 -6.46 25.78 -13.83
C ARG A 138 -6.01 26.48 -12.56
N LYS A 139 -5.83 25.73 -11.46
CA LYS A 139 -5.23 26.21 -10.21
C LYS A 139 -4.27 25.17 -9.63
N TRP A 140 -3.12 25.66 -9.15
CA TRP A 140 -2.13 24.85 -8.45
C TRP A 140 -1.82 25.50 -7.11
N ARG A 141 -2.56 25.13 -6.06
CA ARG A 141 -2.53 25.79 -4.76
C ARG A 141 -1.74 24.97 -3.74
N MET A 142 -0.55 25.46 -3.42
CA MET A 142 0.27 24.99 -2.31
C MET A 142 -0.03 25.80 -1.05
N ASN A 143 0.41 25.34 0.12
CA ASN A 143 0.11 25.99 1.41
C ASN A 143 -1.39 26.22 1.63
N THR A 144 -2.26 25.42 1.02
CA THR A 144 -3.70 25.65 1.02
C THR A 144 -4.41 24.44 1.59
N ARG A 145 -4.96 24.60 2.79
CA ARG A 145 -5.73 23.56 3.48
C ARG A 145 -7.17 23.58 3.00
N VAL A 146 -7.68 22.42 2.59
CA VAL A 146 -9.12 22.22 2.43
C VAL A 146 -9.74 22.07 3.82
N VAL A 147 -10.64 22.98 4.18
CA VAL A 147 -11.25 23.03 5.52
C VAL A 147 -12.63 22.37 5.55
N GLN A 148 -13.38 22.46 4.46
CA GLN A 148 -14.71 21.86 4.36
C GLN A 148 -15.08 21.56 2.91
N ILE A 149 -15.83 20.49 2.72
CA ILE A 149 -16.46 20.08 1.48
C ILE A 149 -17.88 19.66 1.83
N ARG A 150 -18.86 20.29 1.18
CA ARG A 150 -20.28 19.98 1.32
C ARG A 150 -20.91 19.80 -0.06
N ARG A 151 -22.09 19.19 -0.12
CA ARG A 151 -22.85 19.17 -1.38
C ARG A 151 -23.33 20.58 -1.72
N ALA A 152 -23.43 20.84 -3.02
CA ALA A 152 -24.10 22.03 -3.53
C ALA A 152 -25.59 21.97 -3.19
N LYS A 153 -26.14 23.09 -2.72
CA LYS A 153 -27.57 23.27 -2.46
C LYS A 153 -28.30 23.66 -3.74
N GLU A 154 -29.63 23.58 -3.72
CA GLU A 154 -30.44 24.08 -4.83
C GLU A 154 -30.13 25.55 -5.12
N GLY A 155 -29.83 25.86 -6.38
CA GLY A 155 -29.40 27.20 -6.83
C GLY A 155 -27.88 27.43 -6.83
N GLU A 156 -27.08 26.55 -6.23
CA GLU A 156 -25.61 26.61 -6.34
C GLU A 156 -25.10 25.86 -7.58
N GLU A 157 -23.96 26.30 -8.12
CA GLU A 157 -23.30 25.64 -9.25
C GLU A 157 -22.51 24.40 -8.81
N GLY A 158 -22.31 23.46 -9.73
CA GLY A 158 -21.58 22.22 -9.49
C GLY A 158 -22.31 21.21 -8.59
N ASN A 159 -21.59 20.18 -8.18
CA ASN A 159 -22.07 19.14 -7.25
C ASN A 159 -21.51 19.33 -5.83
N HIS A 160 -20.36 19.99 -5.71
CA HIS A 160 -19.57 20.06 -4.49
C HIS A 160 -19.12 21.50 -4.26
N ILE A 161 -19.27 21.99 -3.03
CA ILE A 161 -18.70 23.27 -2.60
C ILE A 161 -17.52 22.98 -1.67
N LEU A 162 -16.33 23.36 -2.10
CA LEU A 162 -15.08 23.23 -1.36
C LEU A 162 -14.72 24.60 -0.76
N THR A 163 -14.36 24.60 0.51
CA THR A 163 -13.84 25.76 1.24
C THR A 163 -12.39 25.48 1.60
N TRP A 164 -11.53 26.47 1.38
CA TRP A 164 -10.09 26.37 1.60
C TRP A 164 -9.58 27.57 2.39
N GLU A 165 -8.40 27.39 2.99
CA GLU A 165 -7.66 28.40 3.74
C GLU A 165 -6.18 28.36 3.29
N ASP A 166 -5.65 29.49 2.87
CA ASP A 166 -4.22 29.68 2.65
C ASP A 166 -3.52 29.80 4.02
N LEU A 167 -2.60 28.88 4.30
CA LEU A 167 -1.91 28.76 5.59
C LEU A 167 -0.82 29.82 5.78
N LYS A 168 -0.42 30.54 4.73
CA LYS A 168 0.55 31.64 4.82
C LYS A 168 -0.13 32.98 5.03
N THR A 169 -1.24 33.23 4.33
CA THR A 169 -1.94 34.54 4.38
C THR A 169 -3.15 34.54 5.31
N GLY A 170 -3.68 33.36 5.66
CA GLY A 170 -4.96 33.21 6.35
C GLY A 170 -6.18 33.49 5.48
N GLU A 171 -5.99 33.73 4.17
CA GLU A 171 -7.08 33.97 3.22
C GLU A 171 -7.96 32.73 3.12
N LYS A 172 -9.28 32.94 3.19
CA LYS A 172 -10.28 31.88 3.01
C LYS A 172 -11.06 32.10 1.74
N GLY A 173 -11.32 31.03 1.01
CA GLY A 173 -12.13 31.07 -0.19
C GLY A 173 -13.02 29.84 -0.31
N SER A 174 -14.00 29.92 -1.21
CA SER A 174 -14.84 28.78 -1.53
C SER A 174 -15.11 28.70 -3.02
N GLU A 175 -15.27 27.48 -3.52
CA GLU A 175 -15.37 27.21 -4.94
C GLU A 175 -16.16 25.93 -5.21
N TRP A 176 -16.84 25.89 -6.36
CA TRP A 176 -17.64 24.75 -6.76
C TRP A 176 -16.91 23.82 -7.72
N TYR A 177 -17.26 22.54 -7.65
CA TYR A 177 -16.69 21.46 -8.46
C TYR A 177 -17.76 20.45 -8.88
N ASP A 178 -17.55 19.84 -10.04
CA ASP A 178 -18.38 18.74 -10.54
C ASP A 178 -17.93 17.40 -9.97
N ALA A 179 -16.63 17.24 -9.71
CA ALA A 179 -16.06 16.03 -9.13
C ALA A 179 -14.87 16.32 -8.21
N LEU A 180 -14.56 15.36 -7.33
CA LEU A 180 -13.52 15.42 -6.31
C LEU A 180 -12.64 14.16 -6.37
N ALA A 181 -11.33 14.38 -6.41
CA ALA A 181 -10.32 13.33 -6.27
C ALA A 181 -9.63 13.50 -4.90
N LEU A 182 -9.97 12.64 -3.95
CA LEU A 182 -9.43 12.62 -2.61
C LEU A 182 -8.11 11.85 -2.64
N CYS A 183 -7.00 12.55 -2.40
CA CYS A 183 -5.64 12.02 -2.50
C CYS A 183 -4.83 12.31 -1.22
N THR A 184 -5.51 12.44 -0.07
CA THR A 184 -4.92 12.82 1.23
C THR A 184 -4.08 11.72 1.88
N GLY A 185 -4.12 10.49 1.34
CA GLY A 185 -3.24 9.39 1.71
C GLY A 185 -3.60 8.65 3.00
N LEU A 186 -2.86 7.57 3.26
CA LEU A 186 -3.12 6.61 4.35
C LEU A 186 -2.27 6.84 5.62
N HIS A 187 -1.29 7.73 5.53
CA HIS A 187 -0.16 7.82 6.47
C HIS A 187 0.09 9.26 6.91
N VAL A 188 -0.96 9.90 7.42
CA VAL A 188 -0.91 11.30 7.87
C VAL A 188 -1.18 11.38 9.37
N GLU A 189 -2.36 10.94 9.81
CA GLU A 189 -2.74 11.06 11.22
C GLU A 189 -2.22 9.90 12.06
N ALA A 190 -1.41 10.19 13.07
CA ALA A 190 -0.80 9.19 13.94
C ALA A 190 -1.87 8.35 14.66
N SER A 191 -1.69 7.02 14.69
CA SER A 191 -2.55 6.11 15.44
C SER A 191 -1.87 5.77 16.76
N VAL A 192 -2.20 6.50 17.82
CA VAL A 192 -1.57 6.35 19.13
C VAL A 192 -2.55 5.66 20.08
N PRO A 193 -2.32 4.38 20.47
CA PRO A 193 -3.14 3.73 21.47
C PRO A 193 -2.89 4.35 22.84
N GLU A 194 -3.95 4.51 23.63
CA GLU A 194 -3.82 4.88 25.04
C GLU A 194 -3.28 3.69 25.84
N ILE A 195 -2.17 3.92 26.54
CA ILE A 195 -1.55 2.93 27.42
C ILE A 195 -1.37 3.59 28.80
N PRO A 196 -2.08 3.14 29.84
CA PRO A 196 -2.04 3.77 31.14
C PRO A 196 -0.61 3.92 31.68
N GLY A 197 -0.29 5.09 32.22
CA GLY A 197 1.00 5.39 32.86
C GLY A 197 2.09 5.91 31.91
N PHE A 198 1.97 5.74 30.59
CA PHE A 198 2.90 6.39 29.65
C PHE A 198 2.65 7.90 29.58
N PRO A 199 3.71 8.73 29.46
CA PRO A 199 3.53 10.16 29.28
C PRO A 199 2.99 10.49 27.88
N PRO A 200 2.39 11.69 27.71
CA PRO A 200 1.91 12.14 26.41
C PRO A 200 3.04 12.23 25.38
N LEU A 201 2.66 12.23 24.11
CA LEU A 201 3.61 12.49 23.05
C LEU A 201 4.11 13.93 23.15
N ILE A 202 5.39 14.13 22.81
CA ILE A 202 5.95 15.46 22.58
C ILE A 202 5.22 16.19 21.44
N GLN A 203 5.35 17.51 21.35
CA GLN A 203 4.95 18.28 20.18
C GLN A 203 6.10 18.42 19.18
N GLY A 204 5.78 18.36 17.88
CA GLY A 204 6.75 18.58 16.81
C GLY A 204 7.70 17.41 16.54
N ASP A 205 8.78 17.73 15.84
CA ASP A 205 9.82 16.80 15.39
C ASP A 205 11.00 16.77 16.37
N VAL A 206 11.66 15.62 16.53
CA VAL A 206 12.82 15.45 17.42
C VAL A 206 14.13 15.50 16.67
N TYR A 207 15.03 16.37 17.12
CA TYR A 207 16.43 16.45 16.71
C TYR A 207 17.34 16.41 17.95
N SER A 208 18.54 15.83 17.85
CA SER A 208 19.59 16.03 18.86
C SER A 208 20.18 17.44 18.76
N ASP A 209 20.76 17.92 19.86
CA ASP A 209 21.33 19.28 19.97
C ASP A 209 22.35 19.61 18.87
N ARG A 210 23.09 18.61 18.36
CA ARG A 210 24.08 18.77 17.27
C ARG A 210 23.48 18.99 15.88
N LEU A 211 22.29 18.46 15.62
CA LEU A 211 21.59 18.65 14.35
C LEU A 211 20.72 19.91 14.38
N ALA A 212 20.19 20.27 15.56
CA ALA A 212 19.54 21.55 15.79
C ALA A 212 20.47 22.74 15.44
N SER A 213 21.75 22.66 15.80
CA SER A 213 22.74 23.73 15.51
C SER A 213 23.17 23.83 14.03
N LYS A 214 22.94 22.80 13.21
CA LYS A 214 23.27 22.82 11.76
C LYS A 214 22.12 23.31 10.88
N ARG A 215 20.90 23.33 11.42
CA ARG A 215 19.67 23.76 10.72
C ARG A 215 19.12 25.08 11.27
N ASP A 216 20.01 25.97 11.71
CA ASP A 216 19.67 27.25 12.34
C ASP A 216 19.04 28.23 11.33
N THR A 217 17.79 27.96 10.96
CA THR A 217 16.74 28.91 10.55
C THR A 217 15.33 28.32 10.70
N ALA A 218 15.12 27.30 11.54
CA ALA A 218 13.79 26.90 12.01
C ALA A 218 13.90 26.10 13.33
N LYS A 219 13.93 26.80 14.48
CA LYS A 219 13.75 26.15 15.79
C LYS A 219 12.34 25.57 15.87
N LYS A 220 12.20 24.24 15.90
CA LYS A 220 11.03 23.57 16.50
C LYS A 220 11.49 22.90 17.78
N VAL A 221 11.20 23.56 18.89
CA VAL A 221 11.41 23.04 20.25
C VAL A 221 10.35 21.97 20.50
N ALA A 222 10.76 20.83 21.07
CA ALA A 222 9.84 19.82 21.57
C ALA A 222 9.19 20.35 22.87
N GLU A 223 8.07 21.05 22.75
CA GLU A 223 7.24 21.40 23.90
C GLU A 223 6.29 20.23 24.21
N ARG A 224 5.99 20.00 25.49
CA ARG A 224 5.06 18.93 25.91
C ARG A 224 3.63 19.43 25.74
N VAL A 225 2.72 18.54 25.38
CA VAL A 225 1.30 18.86 25.17
C VAL A 225 0.62 19.15 26.52
N ASP A 226 0.21 20.39 26.73
CA ASP A 226 -0.91 20.74 27.63
C ASP A 226 -2.20 20.69 26.79
N ASP A 227 -2.83 19.52 26.71
CA ASP A 227 -4.13 19.32 26.07
C ASP A 227 -5.14 18.98 27.17
N ASP A 228 -6.14 19.85 27.34
CA ASP A 228 -7.21 19.73 28.33
C ASP A 228 -8.11 18.48 28.12
N SER A 229 -7.91 17.73 27.03
CA SER A 229 -8.56 16.43 26.77
C SER A 229 -7.71 15.20 27.11
N ALA A 230 -6.43 15.37 27.43
CA ALA A 230 -5.58 14.31 27.94
C ALA A 230 -5.81 14.11 29.46
N PRO A 231 -5.79 12.85 29.98
CA PRO A 231 -5.94 12.63 31.41
C PRO A 231 -4.90 13.46 32.17
N SER A 232 -5.40 14.31 33.09
CA SER A 232 -4.65 15.31 33.86
C SER A 232 -3.23 14.86 34.20
N GLN A 233 -2.23 15.66 33.81
CA GLN A 233 -0.80 15.44 34.05
C GLN A 233 -0.43 15.27 35.54
N ASP A 234 -1.37 15.52 36.46
CA ASP A 234 -1.18 15.51 37.91
C ASP A 234 -0.91 14.13 38.54
N ASN A 235 -1.05 13.03 37.80
CA ASN A 235 -0.95 11.66 38.35
C ASN A 235 0.25 10.82 37.88
N LEU A 236 1.18 11.38 37.09
CA LEU A 236 2.39 10.65 36.67
C LEU A 236 3.50 10.77 37.72
N SER A 237 4.15 9.64 38.03
CA SER A 237 5.32 9.63 38.89
C SER A 237 6.55 10.25 38.21
N GLY A 238 7.56 10.62 39.00
CA GLY A 238 8.84 11.11 38.48
C GLY A 238 9.50 10.18 37.46
N PRO A 239 9.55 8.85 37.67
CA PRO A 239 10.02 7.91 36.66
C PRO A 239 9.21 7.92 35.35
N GLN A 240 7.88 7.99 35.43
CA GLN A 240 7.02 7.99 34.24
C GLN A 240 7.20 9.27 33.41
N SER A 241 7.27 10.43 34.06
CA SER A 241 7.35 11.74 33.39
C SER A 241 8.69 12.06 32.72
N ARG A 242 9.73 11.25 33.00
CA ARG A 242 11.07 11.38 32.38
C ARG A 242 11.19 10.67 31.03
N ILE A 243 10.27 9.77 30.69
CA ILE A 243 10.33 8.99 29.46
C ILE A 243 10.00 9.87 28.26
N LEU A 244 10.87 9.88 27.26
CA LEU A 244 10.61 10.56 25.99
C LEU A 244 9.65 9.71 25.14
N SER A 245 8.39 10.13 25.04
CA SER A 245 7.38 9.47 24.21
C SER A 245 7.15 10.21 22.89
N LEU A 246 7.28 9.50 21.76
CA LEU A 246 7.04 10.06 20.43
C LEU A 246 6.36 9.03 19.50
N HIS A 247 5.54 9.52 18.57
CA HIS A 247 5.11 8.71 17.43
C HIS A 247 6.19 8.67 16.36
N SER A 248 6.26 7.59 15.58
CA SER A 248 7.30 7.42 14.57
C SER A 248 7.36 8.54 13.51
N SER A 249 6.26 9.27 13.29
CA SER A 249 6.23 10.43 12.39
C SER A 249 7.09 11.60 12.86
N GLN A 250 7.31 11.71 14.17
CA GLN A 250 8.04 12.79 14.83
C GLN A 250 9.54 12.49 14.96
N PHE A 251 9.94 11.25 14.71
CA PHE A 251 11.34 10.83 14.78
C PHE A 251 12.11 11.35 13.57
N LYS A 252 13.12 12.22 13.79
CA LYS A 252 13.99 12.76 12.73
C LYS A 252 15.48 12.56 12.98
N ASP A 253 15.88 12.02 14.12
CA ASP A 253 17.30 11.87 14.47
C ASP A 253 17.55 10.60 15.28
N PRO A 254 18.34 9.64 14.77
CA PRO A 254 18.64 8.41 15.49
C PRO A 254 19.60 8.57 16.66
N GLN A 255 20.28 9.71 16.82
CA GLN A 255 21.16 9.96 17.97
C GLN A 255 20.41 9.97 19.31
N ILE A 256 19.08 10.13 19.29
CA ILE A 256 18.26 10.00 20.50
C ILE A 256 18.33 8.61 21.14
N PHE A 257 18.85 7.61 20.42
CA PHE A 257 18.99 6.25 20.94
C PHE A 257 20.28 6.01 21.71
N ASN A 258 21.28 6.89 21.60
CA ASN A 258 22.60 6.67 22.17
C ASN A 258 22.56 6.53 23.70
N ASP A 259 23.06 5.39 24.20
CA ASP A 259 23.05 5.00 25.61
C ASP A 259 21.65 4.99 26.27
N GLN A 260 20.58 4.94 25.46
CA GLN A 260 19.20 4.88 25.96
C GLN A 260 18.66 3.45 26.01
N ARG A 261 17.71 3.21 26.92
CA ARG A 261 16.84 2.03 26.87
C ARG A 261 15.61 2.36 26.04
N VAL A 262 15.44 1.67 24.91
CA VAL A 262 14.48 2.04 23.87
C VAL A 262 13.33 1.03 23.82
N LEU A 263 12.10 1.51 23.99
CA LEU A 263 10.87 0.76 23.75
C LEU A 263 10.30 1.13 22.38
N ILE A 264 10.15 0.16 21.48
CA ILE A 264 9.55 0.37 20.16
C ILE A 264 8.24 -0.41 20.09
N MET A 265 7.12 0.30 20.02
CA MET A 265 5.78 -0.27 20.02
C MET A 265 5.29 -0.52 18.59
N GLY A 266 5.75 -1.62 18.01
CA GLY A 266 5.33 -2.04 16.68
C GLY A 266 6.40 -2.85 15.95
N THR A 267 5.94 -3.82 15.17
CA THR A 267 6.78 -4.70 14.32
C THR A 267 6.42 -4.57 12.84
N GLY A 268 5.89 -3.41 12.45
CA GLY A 268 5.76 -3.02 11.03
C GLY A 268 7.09 -2.55 10.45
N GLU A 269 7.10 -2.11 9.21
CA GLU A 269 8.32 -1.70 8.50
C GLU A 269 9.05 -0.58 9.26
N THR A 270 8.33 0.46 9.69
CA THR A 270 8.89 1.55 10.50
C THR A 270 9.46 1.07 11.83
N GLY A 271 8.78 0.15 12.53
CA GLY A 271 9.27 -0.38 13.80
C GLY A 271 10.59 -1.15 13.63
N MET A 272 10.70 -1.94 12.57
CA MET A 272 11.93 -2.67 12.23
C MET A 272 13.09 -1.74 11.88
N ASP A 273 12.83 -0.68 11.11
CA ASP A 273 13.84 0.34 10.81
C ASP A 273 14.30 1.06 12.08
N MET A 274 13.38 1.42 12.97
CA MET A 274 13.74 2.03 14.26
C MET A 274 14.56 1.09 15.13
N GLY A 275 14.21 -0.20 15.16
CA GLY A 275 14.98 -1.21 15.90
C GLY A 275 16.40 -1.33 15.36
N TYR A 276 16.54 -1.34 14.04
CA TYR A 276 17.84 -1.33 13.37
C TYR A 276 18.64 -0.06 13.69
N LEU A 277 18.02 1.12 13.57
CA LEU A 277 18.66 2.40 13.87
C LEU A 277 19.08 2.51 15.34
N ALA A 278 18.27 1.99 16.27
CA ALA A 278 18.62 1.96 17.69
C ALA A 278 19.89 1.13 17.94
N VAL A 279 20.02 -0.04 17.30
CA VAL A 279 21.25 -0.83 17.36
C VAL A 279 22.44 -0.04 16.83
N LYS A 280 22.31 0.53 15.62
CA LYS A 280 23.40 1.26 14.95
C LYS A 280 23.79 2.57 15.62
N ASN A 281 22.97 3.09 16.53
CA ASN A 281 23.24 4.31 17.27
C ASN A 281 23.49 4.04 18.76
N GLY A 282 23.95 2.83 19.11
CA GLY A 282 24.49 2.54 20.45
C GLY A 282 23.45 2.53 21.56
N ALA A 283 22.21 2.11 21.27
CA ALA A 283 21.22 1.90 22.31
C ALA A 283 21.69 0.85 23.33
N LYS A 284 21.43 1.13 24.60
CA LYS A 284 21.86 0.31 25.74
C LYS A 284 21.05 -0.97 25.88
N GLU A 285 19.74 -0.87 25.67
CA GLU A 285 18.81 -2.00 25.67
C GLU A 285 17.65 -1.67 24.73
N ILE A 286 17.20 -2.63 23.92
CA ILE A 286 16.15 -2.41 22.92
C ILE A 286 15.08 -3.48 23.11
N VAL A 287 13.83 -3.03 23.30
CA VAL A 287 12.65 -3.89 23.37
C VAL A 287 11.66 -3.48 22.29
N MET A 288 11.41 -4.38 21.34
CA MET A 288 10.35 -4.23 20.33
C MET A 288 9.09 -4.97 20.75
N CYS A 289 7.93 -4.36 20.56
CA CYS A 289 6.65 -4.95 20.94
C CYS A 289 5.84 -5.43 19.74
N THR A 290 5.19 -6.58 19.89
CA THR A 290 4.24 -7.10 18.91
C THR A 290 2.90 -7.45 19.55
N ARG A 291 1.81 -7.30 18.78
CA ARG A 291 0.47 -7.72 19.21
C ARG A 291 0.19 -9.15 18.74
N GLY A 292 0.08 -9.32 17.42
CA GLY A 292 -0.30 -10.58 16.78
C GLY A 292 0.81 -11.24 16.00
N GLY A 293 2.06 -10.77 16.09
CA GLY A 293 3.15 -11.19 15.21
C GLY A 293 3.18 -10.46 13.87
N PHE A 294 4.16 -10.82 13.04
CA PHE A 294 4.44 -10.23 11.74
C PHE A 294 5.06 -11.27 10.80
N LEU A 295 5.03 -11.01 9.50
CA LEU A 295 5.67 -11.84 8.48
C LEU A 295 6.83 -11.06 7.86
N SER A 296 8.06 -11.40 8.26
CA SER A 296 9.26 -10.75 7.73
C SER A 296 9.72 -11.40 6.44
N PHE A 297 10.02 -10.56 5.44
CA PHE A 297 10.58 -11.02 4.17
C PHE A 297 11.37 -9.87 3.53
N PRO A 298 12.68 -10.02 3.21
CA PRO A 298 13.49 -8.90 2.72
C PRO A 298 12.95 -8.33 1.40
N ALA A 299 13.09 -7.01 1.20
CA ALA A 299 12.75 -6.34 -0.06
C ALA A 299 13.58 -6.87 -1.25
N VAL A 300 14.83 -7.27 -0.98
CA VAL A 300 15.78 -7.81 -1.97
C VAL A 300 16.17 -9.23 -1.59
N LEU A 301 16.07 -10.16 -2.55
CA LEU A 301 16.50 -11.54 -2.41
C LEU A 301 17.96 -11.67 -2.86
N SER A 302 18.92 -11.61 -1.92
CA SER A 302 20.36 -11.73 -2.23
C SER A 302 21.18 -12.57 -1.26
N ASP A 303 20.54 -13.12 -0.23
CA ASP A 303 21.30 -13.50 0.96
C ASP A 303 21.29 -15.01 1.22
N PHE A 304 21.13 -15.85 0.19
CA PHE A 304 21.14 -17.30 0.37
C PHE A 304 22.41 -17.93 -0.19
N VAL A 305 22.98 -18.86 0.57
CA VAL A 305 23.95 -19.84 0.08
C VAL A 305 23.28 -21.20 0.09
N VAL A 306 23.25 -21.88 -1.05
CA VAL A 306 22.70 -23.25 -1.18
C VAL A 306 23.79 -24.13 -1.78
N MET A 307 24.16 -25.18 -1.06
CA MET A 307 25.23 -26.13 -1.44
C MET A 307 26.55 -25.41 -1.81
N GLY A 308 26.90 -24.36 -1.07
CA GLY A 308 28.10 -23.55 -1.31
C GLY A 308 27.97 -22.49 -2.41
N VAL A 309 26.89 -22.49 -3.20
CA VAL A 309 26.63 -21.49 -4.24
C VAL A 309 25.86 -20.30 -3.64
N LYS A 310 26.46 -19.11 -3.71
CA LYS A 310 25.81 -17.87 -3.29
C LYS A 310 24.88 -17.36 -4.39
N PHE A 311 23.66 -16.99 -4.03
CA PHE A 311 22.72 -16.36 -4.94
C PHE A 311 22.97 -14.85 -4.99
N GLU A 312 23.48 -14.31 -6.11
CA GLU A 312 23.91 -12.91 -6.22
C GLU A 312 22.93 -11.99 -6.99
N GLY A 313 21.74 -12.47 -7.37
CA GLY A 313 20.84 -11.76 -8.30
C GLY A 313 20.27 -10.42 -7.81
N LYS A 314 20.41 -10.09 -6.51
CA LYS A 314 19.86 -8.88 -5.87
C LYS A 314 18.43 -8.59 -6.29
N LEU A 315 17.58 -9.60 -6.38
CA LEU A 315 16.29 -9.47 -7.04
C LEU A 315 15.27 -8.79 -6.15
N PRO A 316 14.58 -7.73 -6.61
CA PRO A 316 13.48 -7.15 -5.87
C PRO A 316 12.30 -8.14 -5.83
N ILE A 317 11.79 -8.44 -4.64
CA ILE A 317 10.77 -9.50 -4.46
C ILE A 317 9.47 -9.24 -5.21
N ASP A 318 9.11 -7.97 -5.33
CA ASP A 318 7.89 -7.54 -6.00
C ASP A 318 7.95 -7.72 -7.53
N GLY A 319 9.15 -7.86 -8.12
CA GLY A 319 9.38 -8.27 -9.51
C GLY A 319 9.47 -9.79 -9.74
N LEU A 320 9.45 -10.61 -8.69
CA LEU A 320 9.62 -12.08 -8.80
C LEU A 320 8.33 -12.85 -9.06
N ILE A 321 7.17 -12.27 -8.70
CA ILE A 321 5.89 -12.97 -8.74
C ILE A 321 5.36 -12.90 -10.17
N SER A 322 5.31 -14.04 -10.87
CA SER A 322 4.70 -14.11 -12.21
C SER A 322 3.18 -13.91 -12.15
N ASN A 323 2.62 -13.23 -13.15
CA ASN A 323 1.25 -12.72 -13.10
C ASN A 323 0.24 -13.50 -13.95
N LEU A 324 0.67 -14.13 -15.06
CA LEU A 324 -0.22 -14.43 -16.18
C LEU A 324 -1.46 -15.27 -15.82
N PHE A 325 -1.30 -16.52 -15.38
CA PHE A 325 -2.46 -17.39 -15.05
C PHE A 325 -2.80 -17.44 -13.56
N GLU A 326 -1.93 -16.91 -12.69
CA GLU A 326 -2.24 -16.78 -11.27
C GLU A 326 -3.27 -15.67 -11.02
N THR A 327 -3.18 -14.55 -11.77
CA THR A 327 -3.98 -13.34 -11.51
C THR A 327 -4.52 -12.63 -12.75
N ALA A 328 -3.75 -12.47 -13.83
CA ALA A 328 -4.22 -11.73 -14.99
C ALA A 328 -5.31 -12.47 -15.77
N TRP A 329 -5.10 -13.75 -16.10
CA TRP A 329 -5.98 -14.61 -16.90
C TRP A 329 -6.58 -15.72 -16.05
N VAL A 330 -7.16 -15.34 -14.93
CA VAL A 330 -7.80 -16.27 -13.99
C VAL A 330 -9.30 -16.45 -14.30
N HIS A 331 -9.77 -17.69 -14.29
CA HIS A 331 -11.16 -18.04 -14.45
C HIS A 331 -11.99 -17.58 -13.24
N PRO A 332 -13.23 -17.06 -13.41
CA PRO A 332 -14.04 -16.55 -12.30
C PRO A 332 -14.23 -17.53 -11.14
N TRP A 333 -14.40 -18.83 -11.44
CA TRP A 333 -14.53 -19.86 -10.41
C TRP A 333 -13.24 -20.00 -9.57
N VAL A 334 -12.08 -19.97 -10.23
CA VAL A 334 -10.77 -20.06 -9.58
C VAL A 334 -10.48 -18.78 -8.80
N ALA A 335 -10.78 -17.61 -9.36
CA ALA A 335 -10.62 -16.31 -8.71
C ALA A 335 -11.45 -16.20 -7.42
N SER A 336 -12.69 -16.70 -7.45
CA SER A 336 -13.56 -16.75 -6.26
C SER A 336 -13.11 -17.77 -5.21
N SER A 337 -12.23 -18.70 -5.59
CA SER A 337 -11.64 -19.68 -4.68
C SER A 337 -10.45 -19.08 -3.93
N ARG A 338 -10.12 -19.67 -2.77
CA ARG A 338 -8.89 -19.32 -2.03
C ARG A 338 -7.68 -20.20 -2.44
N LEU A 339 -7.78 -20.93 -3.55
CA LEU A 339 -6.80 -21.95 -3.94
C LEU A 339 -5.39 -21.38 -4.08
N ARG A 340 -5.24 -20.24 -4.77
CA ARG A 340 -3.92 -19.60 -4.97
C ARG A 340 -3.19 -19.30 -3.66
N TRP A 341 -3.95 -18.87 -2.64
CA TRP A 341 -3.40 -18.55 -1.33
C TRP A 341 -2.92 -19.81 -0.61
N PHE A 342 -3.66 -20.91 -0.71
CA PHE A 342 -3.27 -22.19 -0.12
C PHE A 342 -2.04 -22.79 -0.80
N VAL A 343 -2.01 -22.80 -2.14
CA VAL A 343 -0.88 -23.35 -2.92
C VAL A 343 0.40 -22.54 -2.66
N SER A 344 0.30 -21.21 -2.72
CA SER A 344 1.47 -20.35 -2.47
C SER A 344 1.97 -20.44 -1.04
N ASP A 345 1.07 -20.50 -0.05
CA ASP A 345 1.45 -20.66 1.36
C ASP A 345 2.12 -22.01 1.63
N PHE A 346 1.58 -23.10 1.08
CA PHE A 346 2.17 -24.43 1.18
C PHE A 346 3.58 -24.46 0.61
N GLY A 347 3.77 -24.00 -0.63
CA GLY A 347 5.07 -23.97 -1.29
C GLY A 347 6.08 -23.09 -0.55
N LEU A 348 5.68 -21.86 -0.22
CA LEU A 348 6.55 -20.87 0.42
C LEU A 348 7.04 -21.34 1.79
N LYS A 349 6.16 -21.91 2.64
CA LYS A 349 6.56 -22.43 3.95
C LYS A 349 7.60 -23.55 3.84
N ARG A 350 7.47 -24.45 2.87
CA ARG A 350 8.44 -25.53 2.66
C ARG A 350 9.77 -25.00 2.16
N VAL A 351 9.75 -24.07 1.21
CA VAL A 351 10.96 -23.40 0.71
C VAL A 351 11.67 -22.66 1.85
N LEU A 352 10.94 -21.86 2.64
CA LEU A 352 11.51 -21.14 3.78
C LEU A 352 12.09 -22.08 4.84
N TRP A 353 11.42 -23.20 5.14
CA TRP A 353 11.93 -24.17 6.09
C TRP A 353 13.26 -24.79 5.63
N VAL A 354 13.36 -25.16 4.35
CA VAL A 354 14.60 -25.71 3.77
C VAL A 354 15.71 -24.65 3.79
N LEU A 355 15.40 -23.42 3.35
CA LEU A 355 16.42 -22.39 3.17
C LEU A 355 16.85 -21.74 4.48
N THR A 356 15.93 -21.55 5.43
CA THR A 356 16.14 -20.74 6.64
C THR A 356 15.96 -21.51 7.95
N GLY A 357 15.41 -22.73 7.93
CA GLY A 357 15.14 -23.55 9.11
C GLY A 357 13.82 -23.22 9.81
N THR A 358 13.05 -22.26 9.29
CA THR A 358 11.81 -21.76 9.90
C THR A 358 10.73 -21.56 8.84
N GLN A 359 9.47 -21.69 9.26
CA GLN A 359 8.27 -21.45 8.44
C GLN A 359 7.60 -20.11 8.75
N ALA A 360 8.08 -19.38 9.77
CA ALA A 360 7.47 -18.15 10.25
C ALA A 360 7.62 -16.97 9.29
N GLY A 361 8.69 -16.95 8.50
CA GLY A 361 9.11 -15.87 7.62
C GLY A 361 10.55 -16.10 7.16
N CYS A 362 11.10 -15.19 6.38
CA CYS A 362 12.48 -15.31 5.89
C CYS A 362 13.47 -15.10 7.02
N SER A 363 14.13 -16.19 7.47
CA SER A 363 15.04 -16.17 8.61
C SER A 363 14.40 -15.58 9.87
N GLN A 364 13.11 -15.88 10.11
CA GLN A 364 12.36 -15.37 11.25
C GLN A 364 12.18 -16.45 12.33
N TRP A 365 12.73 -16.24 13.53
CA TRP A 365 12.70 -17.24 14.61
C TRP A 365 11.80 -16.87 15.80
N VAL A 366 11.33 -15.62 15.83
CA VAL A 366 10.45 -15.05 16.86
C VAL A 366 9.44 -14.10 16.23
N GLY A 367 8.33 -13.83 16.93
CA GLY A 367 7.31 -12.88 16.48
C GLY A 367 6.44 -13.39 15.33
N GLU A 368 6.42 -14.71 15.11
CA GLU A 368 5.63 -15.36 14.08
C GLU A 368 4.13 -15.06 14.22
N LEU A 369 3.44 -15.03 13.08
CA LEU A 369 1.98 -14.98 13.06
C LEU A 369 1.39 -16.31 13.57
N PRO A 370 0.20 -16.27 14.18
CA PRO A 370 -0.56 -17.48 14.49
C PRO A 370 -0.70 -18.40 13.26
N PRO A 371 -0.65 -19.73 13.42
CA PRO A 371 -0.65 -20.69 12.30
C PRO A 371 -1.78 -20.47 11.29
N GLU A 372 -2.97 -20.09 11.74
CA GLU A 372 -4.16 -19.85 10.93
C GLU A 372 -4.11 -18.56 10.10
N ARG A 373 -3.19 -17.64 10.43
CA ARG A 373 -2.95 -16.36 9.74
C ARG A 373 -1.56 -16.27 9.12
N LEU A 374 -0.74 -17.31 9.29
CA LEU A 374 0.61 -17.35 8.77
C LEU A 374 0.55 -17.57 7.26
N GLY A 375 0.57 -16.49 6.49
CA GLY A 375 0.61 -16.53 5.02
C GLY A 375 0.36 -15.16 4.40
N ARG A 376 0.88 -14.94 3.19
CA ARG A 376 0.82 -13.63 2.49
C ARG A 376 -0.60 -13.12 2.22
N ALA A 377 -1.60 -13.99 2.26
CA ALA A 377 -3.00 -13.63 2.07
C ALA A 377 -3.57 -12.80 3.22
N TYR A 378 -2.99 -12.91 4.43
CA TYR A 378 -3.60 -12.41 5.67
C TYR A 378 -2.95 -11.12 6.20
N VAL A 379 -1.80 -10.73 5.65
CA VAL A 379 -0.97 -9.65 6.19
C VAL A 379 -0.23 -8.88 5.10
N PHE A 380 0.15 -7.65 5.43
CA PHE A 380 1.17 -6.92 4.68
C PHE A 380 2.54 -7.49 5.03
N LEU A 381 3.38 -7.77 4.02
CA LEU A 381 4.74 -8.26 4.28
C LEU A 381 5.57 -7.16 4.91
N ASN A 382 6.23 -7.47 6.02
CA ASN A 382 7.25 -6.58 6.55
C ASN A 382 8.55 -6.77 5.75
N LYS A 383 8.82 -5.79 4.89
CA LYS A 383 9.99 -5.78 4.00
C LYS A 383 11.26 -5.18 4.60
N SER A 384 11.16 -4.59 5.78
CA SER A 384 12.33 -4.17 6.55
C SER A 384 12.86 -5.34 7.38
N ALA A 385 13.92 -5.96 6.88
CA ALA A 385 14.49 -7.18 7.46
C ALA A 385 15.82 -6.95 8.19
N LYS A 386 16.41 -5.75 8.15
CA LYS A 386 17.76 -5.49 8.71
C LYS A 386 17.85 -5.70 10.22
N ALA A 387 16.75 -5.52 10.96
CA ALA A 387 16.69 -5.80 12.40
C ALA A 387 16.55 -7.29 12.75
N MET A 388 16.21 -8.16 11.79
CA MET A 388 15.94 -9.58 12.05
C MET A 388 17.10 -10.36 12.67
N PRO A 389 18.37 -10.18 12.24
CA PRO A 389 19.51 -10.88 12.86
C PRO A 389 19.61 -10.61 14.36
N TYR A 390 19.38 -9.36 14.79
CA TYR A 390 19.40 -8.96 16.20
C TYR A 390 18.23 -9.50 17.00
N LEU A 391 17.03 -9.57 16.40
CA LEU A 391 15.84 -10.19 17.00
C LEU A 391 15.98 -11.70 17.15
N ASN A 392 16.68 -12.34 16.22
CA ASN A 392 16.87 -13.80 16.23
C ASN A 392 17.82 -14.28 17.33
N ARG A 393 18.59 -13.38 17.96
CA ARG A 393 19.56 -13.74 19.00
C ARG A 393 18.87 -14.39 20.20
N GLY A 394 19.33 -15.58 20.56
CA GLY A 394 18.72 -16.40 21.61
C GLY A 394 17.49 -17.19 21.19
N TYR A 395 16.99 -17.04 19.95
CA TYR A 395 15.87 -17.83 19.40
C TYR A 395 16.28 -18.75 18.25
N LYS A 396 17.25 -18.34 17.42
CA LYS A 396 17.75 -19.12 16.29
C LYS A 396 18.35 -20.44 16.77
N LYS A 397 17.78 -21.57 16.30
CA LYS A 397 18.26 -22.93 16.61
C LYS A 397 18.23 -23.77 15.34
N ARG A 398 19.37 -23.87 14.66
CA ARG A 398 19.50 -24.67 13.43
C ARG A 398 20.63 -25.69 13.55
N HIS A 399 20.37 -26.92 13.09
CA HIS A 399 21.35 -28.00 13.10
C HIS A 399 22.47 -27.75 12.09
N TRP A 400 23.71 -28.06 12.44
CA TRP A 400 24.90 -27.77 11.63
C TRP A 400 24.83 -28.34 10.20
N LEU A 401 24.34 -29.58 10.02
CA LEU A 401 24.13 -30.16 8.67
C LEU A 401 23.20 -29.32 7.81
N ALA A 402 22.14 -28.77 8.40
CA ALA A 402 21.18 -27.94 7.67
C ALA A 402 21.77 -26.57 7.33
N GLU A 403 22.65 -26.03 8.19
CA GLU A 403 23.39 -24.78 7.95
C GLU A 403 24.43 -24.95 6.84
N SER A 404 25.07 -26.13 6.74
CA SER A 404 25.99 -26.48 5.66
C SER A 404 25.28 -26.64 4.31
N PHE A 405 24.04 -27.13 4.31
CA PHE A 405 23.25 -27.26 3.09
C PHE A 405 22.72 -25.91 2.59
N ALA A 406 22.09 -25.13 3.47
CA ALA A 406 21.56 -23.83 3.13
C ALA A 406 21.67 -22.85 4.31
N ARG A 407 22.10 -21.62 4.05
CA ARG A 407 22.11 -20.56 5.06
C ARG A 407 21.64 -19.23 4.48
N TYR A 408 20.94 -18.48 5.32
CA TYR A 408 20.61 -17.09 5.09
C TYR A 408 21.72 -16.22 5.70
N LEU A 409 22.28 -15.32 4.90
CA LEU A 409 23.36 -14.42 5.28
C LEU A 409 22.76 -13.19 5.95
N ASP A 410 23.37 -12.79 7.05
CA ASP A 410 23.01 -11.53 7.69
C ASP A 410 23.56 -10.34 6.86
N PRO A 411 23.01 -9.12 7.04
CA PRO A 411 23.50 -7.91 6.38
C PRO A 411 25.01 -7.72 6.58
N PRO A 412 25.75 -7.17 5.60
CA PRO A 412 27.21 -7.03 5.69
C PRO A 412 27.69 -6.19 6.88
N ASP A 413 26.85 -5.29 7.37
CA ASP A 413 27.12 -4.40 8.50
C ASP A 413 26.68 -5.00 9.85
N TYR A 414 26.17 -6.24 9.89
CA TYR A 414 25.86 -6.96 11.13
C TYR A 414 27.12 -7.29 11.94
N SER A 415 27.08 -7.06 13.25
CA SER A 415 28.14 -7.47 14.19
C SER A 415 27.55 -8.14 15.43
N GLU A 416 28.14 -9.25 15.87
CA GLU A 416 27.71 -9.96 17.08
C GLU A 416 27.89 -9.15 18.37
N ASP A 417 28.83 -8.21 18.39
CA ASP A 417 29.17 -7.39 19.57
C ASP A 417 28.15 -6.26 19.84
N GLU A 418 27.30 -5.95 18.87
CA GLU A 418 26.27 -4.91 19.01
C GLU A 418 25.12 -5.36 19.93
N THR A 419 24.29 -4.43 20.39
CA THR A 419 23.12 -4.74 21.25
C THR A 419 22.10 -5.63 20.51
N HIS A 420 21.60 -6.67 21.17
CA HIS A 420 20.49 -7.48 20.63
C HIS A 420 19.15 -6.77 20.81
N ILE A 421 18.14 -7.18 20.04
CA ILE A 421 16.77 -6.67 20.18
C ILE A 421 15.92 -7.74 20.84
N ASP A 422 15.35 -7.45 22.00
CA ASP A 422 14.35 -8.33 22.61
C ASP A 422 12.96 -8.04 22.02
N LEU A 423 12.21 -9.12 21.79
CA LEU A 423 10.79 -9.00 21.47
C LEU A 423 9.97 -9.14 22.76
N ALA A 424 8.89 -8.37 22.86
CA ALA A 424 7.91 -8.44 23.94
C ALA A 424 6.47 -8.41 23.39
N PRO A 425 5.48 -8.88 24.16
CA PRO A 425 4.08 -8.58 23.89
C PRO A 425 3.81 -7.07 23.95
N PHE A 426 2.64 -6.64 23.50
CA PHE A 426 2.28 -5.23 23.58
C PHE A 426 2.16 -4.75 25.05
N PRO A 427 2.65 -3.54 25.39
CA PRO A 427 2.55 -3.01 26.74
C PRO A 427 1.10 -2.91 27.21
N HIS A 428 0.83 -3.32 28.43
CA HIS A 428 -0.46 -3.17 29.09
C HIS A 428 -0.51 -1.89 29.94
N HIS A 429 0.55 -1.64 30.71
CA HIS A 429 0.65 -0.52 31.64
C HIS A 429 2.12 -0.15 31.89
N LEU A 430 2.40 1.11 32.17
CA LEU A 430 3.68 1.55 32.73
C LEU A 430 3.49 1.85 34.22
N ARG A 431 4.16 1.10 35.09
CA ARG A 431 4.06 1.25 36.54
C ARG A 431 4.69 2.57 37.02
N ALA A 432 4.29 3.01 38.22
CA ALA A 432 4.81 4.23 38.84
C ALA A 432 6.33 4.22 39.10
N ASP A 433 6.98 3.05 39.16
CA ASP A 433 8.44 2.93 39.28
C ASP A 433 9.18 2.95 37.93
N GLY A 434 8.44 3.12 36.83
CA GLY A 434 8.93 3.15 35.45
C GLY A 434 9.07 1.78 34.79
N VAL A 435 8.65 0.67 35.45
CA VAL A 435 8.69 -0.67 34.83
C VAL A 435 7.52 -0.85 33.87
N VAL A 436 7.81 -1.31 32.66
CA VAL A 436 6.78 -1.68 31.67
C VAL A 436 6.19 -3.04 32.02
N GLU A 437 4.87 -3.10 32.17
CA GLU A 437 4.11 -4.34 32.31
C GLU A 437 3.55 -4.74 30.94
N PHE A 438 4.01 -5.89 30.43
CA PHE A 438 3.59 -6.42 29.14
C PHE A 438 2.39 -7.35 29.29
N THR A 439 1.52 -7.34 28.26
CA THR A 439 0.39 -8.28 28.17
C THR A 439 0.88 -9.73 28.17
N ARG A 440 0.20 -10.64 28.88
CA ARG A 440 0.54 -12.07 28.87
C ARG A 440 -0.14 -12.79 27.72
N ASN A 441 0.65 -13.46 26.87
CA ASN A 441 0.13 -14.19 25.70
C ASN A 441 0.69 -15.62 25.57
N GLY A 442 1.61 -16.04 26.44
CA GLY A 442 2.17 -17.39 26.47
C GLY A 442 3.12 -17.74 25.31
N ARG A 443 3.38 -16.81 24.38
CA ARG A 443 4.28 -17.02 23.24
C ARG A 443 5.75 -16.83 23.64
N LYS A 444 6.66 -17.17 22.71
CA LYS A 444 8.13 -17.12 22.91
C LYS A 444 8.60 -15.80 23.53
N GLU A 445 8.06 -14.68 23.06
CA GLU A 445 8.43 -13.34 23.52
C GLU A 445 7.90 -13.00 24.92
N ASP A 446 6.68 -13.44 25.28
CA ASP A 446 6.17 -13.31 26.66
C ASP A 446 7.05 -14.13 27.61
N LEU A 447 7.33 -15.38 27.25
CA LEU A 447 8.15 -16.28 28.08
C LEU A 447 9.54 -15.70 28.36
N ARG A 448 10.18 -15.06 27.37
CA ARG A 448 11.50 -14.43 27.54
C ARG A 448 11.46 -13.17 28.41
N MET A 449 10.36 -12.43 28.37
CA MET A 449 10.19 -11.19 29.14
C MET A 449 9.66 -11.42 30.57
N ARG A 450 9.23 -12.64 30.92
CA ARG A 450 8.80 -12.98 32.28
C ARG A 450 9.93 -12.75 33.29
N GLY A 451 9.60 -12.04 34.37
CA GLY A 451 10.54 -11.73 35.45
C GLY A 451 11.57 -10.65 35.12
N ARG A 452 11.59 -10.10 33.89
CA ARG A 452 12.47 -8.97 33.54
C ARG A 452 11.81 -7.64 33.88
N ASN A 453 12.55 -6.78 34.55
CA ASN A 453 12.16 -5.41 34.81
C ASN A 453 12.77 -4.49 33.75
N PHE A 454 11.97 -4.08 32.77
CA PHE A 454 12.41 -3.16 31.73
C PHE A 454 11.88 -1.74 32.01
N LYS A 455 12.79 -0.76 32.04
CA LYS A 455 12.47 0.66 32.29
C LYS A 455 12.99 1.49 31.12
N PRO A 456 12.15 1.89 30.14
CA PRO A 456 12.61 2.64 28.99
C PRO A 456 12.93 4.09 29.37
N ASP A 457 13.87 4.67 28.63
CA ASP A 457 14.15 6.10 28.63
C ASP A 457 13.48 6.78 27.42
N VAL A 458 13.34 6.03 26.31
CA VAL A 458 12.65 6.46 25.08
C VAL A 458 11.57 5.45 24.69
N ALA A 459 10.36 5.93 24.39
CA ALA A 459 9.24 5.14 23.92
C ALA A 459 8.75 5.62 22.55
N ILE A 460 8.88 4.78 21.53
CA ILE A 460 8.46 5.07 20.15
C ILE A 460 7.18 4.31 19.83
N TYR A 461 6.12 5.05 19.54
CA TYR A 461 4.88 4.52 18.99
C TYR A 461 5.05 4.31 17.48
N ALA A 462 5.50 3.11 17.09
CA ALA A 462 5.53 2.64 15.70
C ALA A 462 4.20 1.93 15.34
N THR A 463 3.08 2.55 15.75
CA THR A 463 1.74 1.95 15.76
C THR A 463 0.93 2.24 14.50
N GLY A 464 1.51 2.99 13.57
CA GLY A 464 0.94 3.31 12.25
C GLY A 464 -0.02 4.51 12.30
N TYR A 465 -0.89 4.59 11.31
CA TYR A 465 -1.72 5.78 11.07
C TYR A 465 -3.20 5.43 10.95
N ARG A 466 -4.07 6.43 11.15
CA ARG A 466 -5.52 6.37 10.90
C ARG A 466 -5.90 7.26 9.72
N GLN A 467 -7.05 6.96 9.13
CA GLN A 467 -7.65 7.79 8.08
C GLN A 467 -8.70 8.68 8.73
N SER A 468 -8.71 9.96 8.36
CA SER A 468 -9.67 10.93 8.85
C SER A 468 -9.97 11.96 7.77
N PHE A 469 -11.24 12.34 7.70
CA PHE A 469 -11.78 13.24 6.68
C PHE A 469 -12.65 14.31 7.35
N PRO A 470 -12.12 15.09 8.29
CA PRO A 470 -12.91 16.06 9.06
C PRO A 470 -13.46 17.19 8.19
N PHE A 471 -12.89 17.37 7.00
CA PHE A 471 -13.34 18.33 6.01
C PHE A 471 -14.51 17.81 5.16
N LEU A 472 -14.87 16.53 5.19
CA LEU A 472 -16.05 16.03 4.46
C LEU A 472 -17.29 16.16 5.33
N ALA A 473 -18.38 16.68 4.77
CA ALA A 473 -19.69 16.62 5.41
C ALA A 473 -20.18 15.16 5.55
N GLU A 474 -21.06 14.91 6.53
CA GLU A 474 -21.50 13.55 6.93
C GLU A 474 -22.20 12.75 5.82
N ASP A 475 -22.75 13.44 4.81
CA ASP A 475 -23.46 12.84 3.68
C ASP A 475 -22.53 12.32 2.56
N TYR A 476 -21.21 12.50 2.70
CA TYR A 476 -20.23 11.91 1.78
C TYR A 476 -19.92 10.45 2.14
N PRO A 477 -19.69 9.60 1.14
CA PRO A 477 -19.15 8.28 1.40
C PRO A 477 -17.73 8.39 1.98
N LEU A 478 -17.33 7.40 2.76
CA LEU A 478 -15.95 7.17 3.18
C LEU A 478 -15.30 6.08 2.32
N PRO A 479 -13.95 5.93 2.31
CA PRO A 479 -13.27 4.93 1.50
C PRO A 479 -13.78 3.49 1.68
N ASN A 480 -14.17 3.12 2.91
CA ASN A 480 -14.71 1.79 3.23
C ASN A 480 -16.14 1.56 2.70
N GLN A 481 -16.81 2.61 2.23
CA GLN A 481 -18.15 2.57 1.63
C GLN A 481 -18.09 2.61 0.09
N ALA A 482 -16.90 2.81 -0.51
CA ALA A 482 -16.72 2.76 -1.96
C ALA A 482 -16.89 1.32 -2.46
N ASP A 483 -18.00 1.05 -3.14
CA ASP A 483 -18.37 -0.28 -3.64
C ASP A 483 -17.77 -0.60 -5.02
N VAL A 484 -17.30 0.41 -5.75
CA VAL A 484 -16.60 0.24 -7.02
C VAL A 484 -15.10 0.31 -6.76
N ARG A 485 -14.46 -0.87 -6.79
CA ARG A 485 -13.00 -1.04 -6.71
C ARG A 485 -12.34 -0.37 -5.50
N ASP A 486 -13.08 -0.20 -4.41
CA ASP A 486 -12.57 0.51 -3.23
C ASP A 486 -12.08 1.93 -3.60
N LEU A 487 -12.69 2.52 -4.64
CA LEU A 487 -12.29 3.76 -5.31
C LEU A 487 -13.40 4.81 -5.31
N PHE A 488 -14.61 4.49 -5.78
CA PHE A 488 -15.76 5.41 -5.76
C PHE A 488 -17.08 4.66 -5.51
N SER A 489 -18.15 5.40 -5.23
CA SER A 489 -19.49 4.82 -5.06
C SER A 489 -20.22 4.69 -6.40
N SER A 490 -20.83 3.54 -6.66
CA SER A 490 -21.62 3.27 -7.87
C SER A 490 -22.79 4.24 -8.04
N THR A 491 -23.32 4.79 -6.94
CA THR A 491 -24.40 5.79 -6.96
C THR A 491 -23.89 7.22 -7.08
N ASP A 492 -22.61 7.45 -6.79
CA ASP A 492 -22.01 8.79 -6.84
C ASP A 492 -20.54 8.74 -7.32
N PRO A 493 -20.32 8.62 -8.64
CA PRO A 493 -18.98 8.53 -9.21
C PRO A 493 -18.22 9.87 -9.22
N SER A 494 -18.84 10.97 -8.76
CA SER A 494 -18.18 12.28 -8.70
C SER A 494 -17.18 12.39 -7.56
N VAL A 495 -17.10 11.42 -6.64
CA VAL A 495 -16.16 11.39 -5.52
C VAL A 495 -15.30 10.13 -5.60
N ALA A 496 -13.98 10.28 -5.75
CA ALA A 496 -13.04 9.16 -5.82
C ALA A 496 -11.93 9.25 -4.76
N PHE A 497 -11.58 8.10 -4.18
CA PHE A 497 -10.51 7.91 -3.19
C PHE A 497 -9.29 7.24 -3.84
N LEU A 498 -8.32 8.06 -4.26
CA LEU A 498 -7.15 7.58 -5.01
C LEU A 498 -5.98 7.23 -4.09
N GLY A 499 -5.52 5.97 -4.18
CA GLY A 499 -4.44 5.43 -3.35
C GLY A 499 -4.86 5.03 -1.93
N PHE A 500 -6.15 4.76 -1.71
CA PHE A 500 -6.67 4.34 -0.39
C PHE A 500 -6.67 2.82 -0.17
N VAL A 501 -6.22 2.04 -1.16
CA VAL A 501 -5.96 0.61 -1.00
C VAL A 501 -4.47 0.37 -0.72
N ARG A 502 -4.17 -0.57 0.17
CA ARG A 502 -2.79 -0.95 0.50
C ARG A 502 -2.46 -2.30 -0.14
N PRO A 503 -1.48 -2.41 -1.06
CA PRO A 503 -1.07 -3.69 -1.60
C PRO A 503 -0.29 -4.52 -0.55
N GLY A 504 -0.50 -5.84 -0.52
CA GLY A 504 0.32 -6.76 0.27
C GLY A 504 1.79 -6.80 -0.16
N VAL A 505 2.01 -6.85 -1.48
CA VAL A 505 3.30 -6.74 -2.16
C VAL A 505 3.11 -5.92 -3.43
N GLY A 506 3.64 -4.69 -3.47
CA GLY A 506 3.51 -3.77 -4.60
C GLY A 506 3.59 -2.31 -4.13
N GLY A 507 3.31 -1.37 -5.03
CA GLY A 507 3.32 0.07 -4.74
C GLY A 507 1.94 0.70 -4.80
N ILE A 508 1.67 1.70 -3.94
CA ILE A 508 0.47 2.54 -4.04
C ILE A 508 0.52 3.47 -5.27
N PRO A 509 1.65 4.14 -5.61
CA PRO A 509 1.70 5.02 -6.77
C PRO A 509 1.24 4.39 -8.10
N PRO A 510 1.71 3.19 -8.51
CA PRO A 510 1.21 2.54 -9.73
C PRO A 510 -0.27 2.12 -9.64
N ILE A 511 -0.75 1.77 -8.44
CA ILE A 511 -2.17 1.51 -8.23
C ILE A 511 -2.99 2.79 -8.42
N ALA A 512 -2.54 3.90 -7.84
CA ALA A 512 -3.22 5.20 -7.96
C ALA A 512 -3.24 5.67 -9.42
N GLU A 513 -2.21 5.34 -10.20
CA GLU A 513 -2.21 5.56 -11.66
C GLU A 513 -3.35 4.81 -12.36
N LEU A 514 -3.48 3.49 -12.13
CA LEU A 514 -4.55 2.68 -12.73
C LEU A 514 -5.95 3.09 -12.21
N GLN A 515 -6.06 3.48 -10.94
CA GLN A 515 -7.31 4.01 -10.37
C GLN A 515 -7.70 5.34 -11.04
N SER A 516 -6.73 6.23 -11.26
CA SER A 516 -6.96 7.51 -11.93
C SER A 516 -7.41 7.30 -13.38
N GLN A 517 -6.77 6.36 -14.09
CA GLN A 517 -7.15 5.99 -15.46
C GLN A 517 -8.59 5.46 -15.55
N LEU A 518 -8.97 4.57 -14.62
CA LEU A 518 -10.31 4.01 -14.57
C LEU A 518 -11.34 5.11 -14.29
N TRP A 519 -11.08 5.92 -13.28
CA TRP A 519 -12.00 6.99 -12.89
C TRP A 519 -12.16 8.04 -13.98
N THR A 520 -11.07 8.46 -14.64
CA THR A 520 -11.13 9.39 -15.77
C THR A 520 -11.96 8.82 -16.92
N LEU A 521 -11.84 7.52 -17.25
CA LEU A 521 -12.69 6.89 -18.27
C LEU A 521 -14.18 6.89 -17.89
N VAL A 522 -14.49 6.72 -16.61
CA VAL A 522 -15.87 6.80 -16.09
C VAL A 522 -16.42 8.23 -16.17
N LEU A 523 -15.64 9.23 -15.74
CA LEU A 523 -16.01 10.65 -15.84
C LEU A 523 -16.20 11.09 -17.30
N ALA A 524 -15.33 10.61 -18.19
CA ALA A 524 -15.42 10.84 -19.63
C ALA A 524 -16.54 10.03 -20.32
N LYS A 525 -17.27 9.19 -19.56
CA LYS A 525 -18.34 8.30 -20.06
C LYS A 525 -17.89 7.39 -21.21
N ARG A 526 -16.62 6.99 -21.18
CA ARG A 526 -15.99 6.07 -22.15
C ARG A 526 -16.24 4.61 -21.80
N ILE A 527 -16.47 4.32 -20.52
CA ILE A 527 -16.83 3.00 -19.99
C ILE A 527 -17.99 3.11 -19.01
N GLY A 528 -18.72 2.01 -18.83
CA GLY A 528 -19.70 1.88 -17.75
C GLY A 528 -19.04 1.65 -16.38
N ILE A 529 -19.82 1.80 -15.31
CA ILE A 529 -19.35 1.50 -13.96
C ILE A 529 -19.06 -0.01 -13.84
N PRO A 530 -17.86 -0.43 -13.41
CA PRO A 530 -17.55 -1.84 -13.22
C PRO A 530 -18.42 -2.48 -12.13
N VAL A 531 -19.01 -3.65 -12.43
CA VAL A 531 -19.92 -4.36 -11.53
C VAL A 531 -19.41 -5.74 -11.09
N THR A 532 -18.25 -6.18 -11.58
CA THR A 532 -17.77 -7.52 -11.27
C THR A 532 -17.36 -7.64 -9.80
N PRO A 533 -17.60 -8.77 -9.12
CA PRO A 533 -17.25 -8.93 -7.71
C PRO A 533 -15.74 -8.87 -7.45
N PRO A 534 -15.31 -8.29 -6.30
CA PRO A 534 -13.90 -8.24 -5.95
C PRO A 534 -13.38 -9.61 -5.50
N HIS A 535 -12.22 -10.02 -6.03
CA HIS A 535 -11.52 -11.26 -5.67
C HIS A 535 -10.05 -11.02 -5.27
N TYR A 536 -9.66 -9.75 -5.22
CA TYR A 536 -8.30 -9.29 -4.96
C TYR A 536 -8.09 -8.87 -3.50
N ARG A 537 -9.13 -8.81 -2.65
CA ARG A 537 -9.01 -8.39 -1.25
C ARG A 537 -8.21 -9.41 -0.44
N LEU A 538 -7.34 -8.92 0.45
CA LEU A 538 -6.62 -9.76 1.41
C LEU A 538 -7.58 -10.33 2.46
N LEU A 539 -7.24 -11.52 2.97
CA LEU A 539 -8.01 -12.25 3.97
C LEU A 539 -7.71 -11.70 5.36
N GLN A 540 -8.34 -10.59 5.74
CA GLN A 540 -8.09 -10.01 7.05
C GLN A 540 -8.76 -10.80 8.18
N ALA A 541 -8.14 -10.77 9.35
CA ALA A 541 -8.75 -11.30 10.56
C ALA A 541 -9.96 -10.44 11.00
N PRO A 542 -10.98 -11.04 11.63
CA PRO A 542 -12.04 -10.27 12.30
C PRO A 542 -11.45 -9.23 13.25
N GLY A 543 -11.96 -8.00 13.20
CA GLY A 543 -11.46 -6.89 14.02
C GLY A 543 -10.10 -6.31 13.60
N ALA A 544 -9.56 -6.69 12.43
CA ALA A 544 -8.35 -6.07 11.91
C ALA A 544 -8.55 -4.56 11.68
N ARG A 545 -7.60 -3.77 12.18
CA ARG A 545 -7.60 -2.30 12.03
C ARG A 545 -7.54 -1.85 10.57
N ILE A 546 -6.81 -2.58 9.73
CA ILE A 546 -6.64 -2.27 8.31
C ILE A 546 -7.54 -3.21 7.51
N THR A 547 -8.57 -2.65 6.88
CA THR A 547 -9.54 -3.40 6.09
C THR A 547 -9.41 -3.24 4.58
N TYR A 548 -8.56 -2.32 4.13
CA TYR A 548 -8.38 -1.91 2.74
C TYR A 548 -7.15 -2.57 2.05
N GLY A 549 -6.79 -3.78 2.49
CA GLY A 549 -5.68 -4.55 1.92
C GLY A 549 -6.05 -5.29 0.64
N VAL A 550 -5.21 -5.17 -0.39
CA VAL A 550 -5.40 -5.84 -1.70
C VAL A 550 -4.17 -6.62 -2.14
N ASP A 551 -4.39 -7.63 -2.95
CA ASP A 551 -3.37 -8.30 -3.76
C ASP A 551 -3.08 -7.44 -5.00
N HIS A 552 -1.84 -6.94 -5.11
CA HIS A 552 -1.47 -5.99 -6.15
C HIS A 552 -1.74 -6.53 -7.56
N SER A 553 -1.32 -7.77 -7.83
CA SER A 553 -1.45 -8.35 -9.16
C SER A 553 -2.90 -8.54 -9.58
N ALA A 554 -3.73 -9.14 -8.72
CA ALA A 554 -5.16 -9.30 -9.02
C ALA A 554 -5.88 -7.96 -9.11
N TYR A 555 -5.56 -6.98 -8.26
CA TYR A 555 -6.19 -5.67 -8.29
C TYR A 555 -5.82 -4.89 -9.56
N SER A 556 -4.54 -4.79 -9.88
CA SER A 556 -4.05 -4.10 -11.08
C SER A 556 -4.55 -4.76 -12.37
N SER A 557 -4.56 -6.09 -12.44
CA SER A 557 -5.13 -6.81 -13.59
C SER A 557 -6.65 -6.62 -13.69
N GLN A 558 -7.39 -6.56 -12.59
CA GLN A 558 -8.82 -6.28 -12.62
C GLN A 558 -9.11 -4.86 -13.10
N LEU A 559 -8.37 -3.85 -12.62
CA LEU A 559 -8.50 -2.47 -13.12
C LEU A 559 -8.19 -2.40 -14.62
N ALA A 560 -7.12 -3.05 -15.07
CA ALA A 560 -6.77 -3.10 -16.49
C ALA A 560 -7.90 -3.74 -17.32
N ARG A 561 -8.50 -4.83 -16.85
CA ARG A 561 -9.64 -5.47 -17.51
C ARG A 561 -10.87 -4.58 -17.58
N ASP A 562 -11.19 -3.88 -16.49
CA ASP A 562 -12.32 -2.95 -16.45
C ASP A 562 -12.15 -1.80 -17.47
N MET A 563 -10.90 -1.40 -17.72
CA MET A 563 -10.53 -0.37 -18.70
C MET A 563 -10.32 -0.90 -20.12
N LYS A 564 -10.36 -2.23 -20.35
CA LYS A 564 -9.93 -2.87 -21.61
C LYS A 564 -8.46 -2.59 -21.96
N SER A 565 -7.62 -2.44 -20.94
CA SER A 565 -6.17 -2.29 -21.04
C SER A 565 -5.42 -3.59 -20.72
N ASP A 566 -6.11 -4.68 -20.37
CA ASP A 566 -5.47 -5.98 -20.19
C ASP A 566 -5.05 -6.57 -21.56
N PRO A 567 -3.76 -6.89 -21.77
CA PRO A 567 -3.30 -7.23 -23.11
C PRO A 567 -3.72 -8.64 -23.53
N ALA A 568 -4.58 -8.73 -24.55
CA ALA A 568 -4.88 -9.99 -25.23
C ALA A 568 -3.61 -10.56 -25.89
N LEU A 569 -3.27 -11.81 -25.61
CA LEU A 569 -1.97 -12.40 -25.98
C LEU A 569 -1.68 -12.33 -27.49
N LEU A 570 -2.67 -12.65 -28.33
CA LEU A 570 -2.50 -12.59 -29.79
C LEU A 570 -2.36 -11.15 -30.30
N ALA A 571 -3.13 -10.22 -29.74
CA ALA A 571 -3.02 -8.80 -30.10
C ALA A 571 -1.65 -8.25 -29.71
N LEU A 572 -1.17 -8.60 -28.51
CA LEU A 572 0.14 -8.21 -28.01
C LEU A 572 1.27 -8.77 -28.89
N ALA A 573 1.20 -10.05 -29.27
CA ALA A 573 2.17 -10.67 -30.17
C ALA A 573 2.18 -10.00 -31.55
N ARG A 574 1.01 -9.68 -32.09
CA ARG A 574 0.87 -9.05 -33.41
C ARG A 574 1.41 -7.63 -33.43
N GLU A 575 1.15 -6.86 -32.38
CA GLU A 575 1.49 -5.44 -32.33
C GLU A 575 2.92 -5.17 -31.84
N HIS A 576 3.39 -5.93 -30.85
CA HIS A 576 4.67 -5.66 -30.17
C HIS A 576 5.71 -6.77 -30.33
N GLY A 577 5.32 -7.90 -30.94
CA GLY A 577 6.18 -9.06 -31.21
C GLY A 577 6.21 -10.10 -30.09
N LEU A 578 6.73 -11.29 -30.41
CA LEU A 578 6.80 -12.42 -29.48
C LEU A 578 7.71 -12.15 -28.26
N PHE A 579 8.70 -11.28 -28.40
CA PHE A 579 9.59 -10.92 -27.30
C PHE A 579 8.85 -10.16 -26.19
N VAL A 580 8.06 -9.14 -26.54
CA VAL A 580 7.25 -8.39 -25.57
C VAL A 580 6.17 -9.28 -24.96
N LEU A 581 5.57 -10.19 -25.74
CA LEU A 581 4.67 -11.21 -25.21
C LEU A 581 5.35 -12.08 -24.15
N ALA A 582 6.56 -12.59 -24.41
CA ALA A 582 7.29 -13.41 -23.46
C ALA A 582 7.60 -12.65 -22.15
N ILE A 583 7.97 -11.37 -22.25
CA ILE A 583 8.20 -10.49 -21.09
C ILE A 583 6.91 -10.34 -20.27
N TYR A 584 5.76 -10.10 -20.91
CA TYR A 584 4.47 -10.02 -20.24
C TYR A 584 4.10 -11.31 -19.51
N CYS A 585 4.33 -12.47 -20.15
CA CYS A 585 4.02 -13.77 -19.56
C CYS A 585 4.87 -14.10 -18.32
N LEU A 586 6.14 -13.70 -18.31
CA LEU A 586 7.10 -14.03 -17.24
C LEU A 586 7.19 -12.95 -16.15
N GLY A 587 6.77 -11.72 -16.46
CA GLY A 587 6.82 -10.57 -15.58
C GLY A 587 5.76 -10.55 -14.48
N ALA A 588 5.99 -9.67 -13.51
CA ALA A 588 5.00 -9.31 -12.51
C ALA A 588 3.91 -8.40 -13.11
N ALA A 589 2.93 -8.01 -12.31
CA ALA A 589 1.86 -7.10 -12.73
C ALA A 589 2.36 -5.63 -12.86
N PHE A 590 3.39 -5.40 -13.67
CA PHE A 590 3.97 -4.07 -13.90
C PHE A 590 2.97 -3.18 -14.66
N THR A 591 2.74 -1.97 -14.16
CA THR A 591 1.81 -1.00 -14.78
C THR A 591 2.09 -0.70 -16.26
N PRO A 592 3.36 -0.60 -16.73
CA PRO A 592 3.64 -0.44 -18.15
C PRO A 592 3.00 -1.49 -19.07
N PHE A 593 2.76 -2.72 -18.59
CA PHE A 593 2.06 -3.73 -19.40
C PHE A 593 0.64 -3.32 -19.77
N TYR A 594 -0.05 -2.60 -18.88
CA TYR A 594 -1.40 -2.10 -19.10
C TYR A 594 -1.41 -0.78 -19.89
N ARG A 595 -0.26 -0.37 -20.43
CA ARG A 595 -0.08 0.73 -21.39
C ARG A 595 0.33 0.23 -22.78
N LEU A 596 0.46 -1.08 -22.99
CA LEU A 596 0.83 -1.66 -24.29
C LEU A 596 -0.34 -1.62 -25.28
N LEU A 597 -1.56 -1.79 -24.76
CA LEU A 597 -2.83 -1.78 -25.51
C LEU A 597 -3.89 -0.98 -24.73
N GLY A 598 -5.05 -0.79 -25.34
CA GLY A 598 -6.21 -0.14 -24.71
C GLY A 598 -6.21 1.38 -24.77
N PRO A 599 -7.18 2.04 -24.12
CA PRO A 599 -7.43 3.48 -24.26
C PRO A 599 -6.27 4.35 -23.75
N TRP A 600 -5.45 3.79 -22.86
CA TRP A 600 -4.34 4.45 -22.22
C TRP A 600 -2.98 4.09 -22.82
N LYS A 601 -2.97 3.51 -24.04
CA LYS A 601 -1.75 3.12 -24.73
C LYS A 601 -0.69 4.23 -24.73
N SER A 602 0.56 3.84 -24.50
CA SER A 602 1.74 4.71 -24.45
C SER A 602 2.82 4.24 -25.43
N GLU A 603 3.47 5.19 -26.11
CA GLU A 603 4.50 4.91 -27.10
C GLU A 603 5.80 4.38 -26.49
N ILE A 604 6.08 4.73 -25.22
CA ILE A 604 7.30 4.26 -24.53
C ILE A 604 7.13 2.89 -23.89
N ALA A 605 5.89 2.41 -23.70
CA ALA A 605 5.62 1.15 -23.00
C ALA A 605 6.34 -0.07 -23.61
N PRO A 606 6.46 -0.23 -24.95
CA PRO A 606 7.20 -1.33 -25.54
C PRO A 606 8.70 -1.26 -25.23
N GLU A 607 9.30 -0.06 -25.20
CA GLU A 607 10.71 0.11 -24.84
C GLU A 607 10.94 -0.21 -23.36
N VAL A 608 10.08 0.31 -22.48
CA VAL A 608 10.11 -0.02 -21.04
C VAL A 608 10.02 -1.53 -20.83
N ALA A 609 9.16 -2.22 -21.56
CA ALA A 609 9.06 -3.68 -21.50
C ALA A 609 10.38 -4.36 -21.93
N ARG A 610 10.91 -3.99 -23.11
CA ARG A 610 12.10 -4.61 -23.73
C ARG A 610 13.39 -4.40 -22.93
N TYR A 611 13.49 -3.31 -22.19
CA TYR A 611 14.72 -2.93 -21.48
C TYR A 611 14.57 -3.06 -19.97
N GLU A 612 13.69 -2.27 -19.34
CA GLU A 612 13.57 -2.24 -17.88
C GLU A 612 12.93 -3.52 -17.32
N LEU A 613 11.83 -3.98 -17.91
CA LEU A 613 11.10 -5.13 -17.38
C LEU A 613 11.79 -6.45 -17.75
N TRP A 614 12.42 -6.52 -18.93
CA TRP A 614 13.26 -7.65 -19.30
C TRP A 614 14.44 -7.84 -18.33
N ASP A 615 15.11 -6.77 -17.88
CA ASP A 615 16.21 -6.87 -16.89
C ASP A 615 15.78 -7.65 -15.63
N THR A 616 14.56 -7.44 -15.14
CA THR A 616 14.06 -8.17 -13.96
C THR A 616 13.89 -9.67 -14.21
N ILE A 617 13.57 -10.06 -15.44
CA ILE A 617 13.40 -11.45 -15.87
C ILE A 617 14.79 -12.07 -16.11
N GLU A 618 15.70 -11.35 -16.76
CA GLU A 618 17.05 -11.79 -17.05
C GLU A 618 17.85 -12.06 -15.77
N ARG A 619 17.82 -11.13 -14.81
CA ARG A 619 18.48 -11.26 -13.50
C ARG A 619 17.97 -12.44 -12.67
N ARG A 620 16.77 -12.95 -12.96
CA ARG A 620 16.20 -14.15 -12.31
C ARG A 620 16.93 -15.43 -12.73
N GLY A 621 17.60 -15.41 -13.89
CA GLY A 621 18.28 -16.55 -14.47
C GLY A 621 17.32 -17.67 -14.91
N ILE A 622 17.86 -18.68 -15.60
CA ILE A 622 17.06 -19.78 -16.16
C ILE A 622 16.32 -20.56 -15.06
N GLY A 623 17.03 -20.96 -14.00
CA GLY A 623 16.45 -21.73 -12.90
C GLY A 623 15.35 -20.97 -12.15
N GLY A 624 15.57 -19.67 -11.89
CA GLY A 624 14.56 -18.84 -11.23
C GLY A 624 13.34 -18.58 -12.13
N ASN A 625 13.52 -18.39 -13.43
CA ASN A 625 12.41 -18.28 -14.38
C ASN A 625 11.61 -19.58 -14.52
N LEU A 626 12.26 -20.73 -14.46
CA LEU A 626 11.58 -22.01 -14.43
C LEU A 626 10.75 -22.17 -13.14
N MET A 627 11.36 -21.94 -11.98
CA MET A 627 10.73 -22.16 -10.67
C MET A 627 9.64 -21.14 -10.31
N MET A 628 9.85 -19.84 -10.58
CA MET A 628 8.94 -18.76 -10.20
C MET A 628 8.04 -18.27 -11.35
N GLY A 629 8.38 -18.63 -12.60
CA GLY A 629 7.62 -18.26 -13.79
C GLY A 629 6.88 -19.45 -14.39
N ILE A 630 7.61 -20.32 -15.09
CA ILE A 630 7.04 -21.36 -15.97
C ILE A 630 6.24 -22.40 -15.18
N ILE A 631 6.78 -22.95 -14.09
CA ILE A 631 6.11 -24.01 -13.32
C ILE A 631 4.77 -23.52 -12.73
N PRO A 632 4.73 -22.39 -11.99
CA PRO A 632 3.45 -21.82 -11.52
C PRO A 632 2.50 -21.49 -12.65
N MET A 633 3.02 -20.91 -13.75
CA MET A 633 2.21 -20.54 -14.92
C MET A 633 1.54 -21.77 -15.54
N ILE A 634 2.26 -22.87 -15.77
CA ILE A 634 1.68 -24.11 -16.30
C ILE A 634 0.65 -24.69 -15.33
N PHE A 635 0.97 -24.75 -14.03
CA PHE A 635 0.05 -25.26 -13.01
C PHE A 635 -1.27 -24.49 -13.00
N TYR A 636 -1.22 -23.16 -12.89
CA TYR A 636 -2.43 -22.34 -12.90
C TYR A 636 -3.11 -22.34 -14.27
N GLY A 637 -2.37 -22.43 -15.38
CA GLY A 637 -2.93 -22.60 -16.72
C GLY A 637 -3.84 -23.83 -16.79
N TRP A 638 -3.37 -24.98 -16.29
CA TRP A 638 -4.17 -26.20 -16.19
C TRP A 638 -5.39 -26.06 -15.28
N VAL A 639 -5.22 -25.44 -14.10
CA VAL A 639 -6.33 -25.21 -13.16
C VAL A 639 -7.43 -24.35 -13.79
N ASN A 640 -7.05 -23.26 -14.47
CA ASN A 640 -8.00 -22.38 -15.16
C ASN A 640 -8.64 -23.06 -16.37
N ALA A 641 -7.89 -23.83 -17.16
CA ALA A 641 -8.42 -24.59 -18.29
C ALA A 641 -9.45 -25.64 -17.83
N MET A 642 -9.16 -26.34 -16.74
CA MET A 642 -10.09 -27.30 -16.14
C MET A 642 -11.37 -26.61 -15.66
N ALA A 643 -11.26 -25.46 -14.99
CA ALA A 643 -12.43 -24.70 -14.55
C ALA A 643 -13.29 -24.25 -15.74
N TRP A 644 -12.66 -23.81 -16.83
CA TRP A 644 -13.34 -23.43 -18.06
C TRP A 644 -14.07 -24.62 -18.73
N LEU A 645 -13.42 -25.79 -18.81
CA LEU A 645 -14.06 -27.01 -19.33
C LEU A 645 -15.26 -27.44 -18.48
N LEU A 646 -15.12 -27.41 -17.16
CA LEU A 646 -16.20 -27.74 -16.22
C LEU A 646 -17.35 -26.74 -16.32
N GLU A 647 -17.08 -25.46 -16.54
CA GLU A 647 -18.11 -24.45 -16.80
C GLU A 647 -18.84 -24.73 -18.11
N GLY A 648 -18.12 -25.09 -19.18
CA GLY A 648 -18.71 -25.48 -20.46
C GLY A 648 -19.69 -26.66 -20.32
N VAL A 649 -19.28 -27.71 -19.59
CA VAL A 649 -20.16 -28.86 -19.29
C VAL A 649 -21.36 -28.43 -18.44
N TRP A 650 -21.14 -27.60 -17.41
CA TRP A 650 -22.22 -27.09 -16.55
C TRP A 650 -23.26 -26.30 -17.35
N VAL A 651 -22.82 -25.39 -18.23
CA VAL A 651 -23.70 -24.59 -19.09
C VAL A 651 -24.47 -25.49 -20.06
N MET A 652 -23.80 -26.48 -20.66
CA MET A 652 -24.44 -27.44 -21.55
C MET A 652 -25.52 -28.27 -20.84
N VAL A 653 -25.27 -28.71 -19.60
CA VAL A 653 -26.20 -29.55 -18.83
C VAL A 653 -27.36 -28.73 -18.24
N THR A 654 -27.09 -27.52 -17.75
CA THR A 654 -28.07 -26.74 -16.96
C THR A 654 -28.74 -25.62 -17.75
N GLY A 655 -28.21 -25.25 -18.92
CA GLY A 655 -28.62 -24.06 -19.66
C GLY A 655 -28.33 -22.75 -18.93
N ARG A 656 -27.61 -22.77 -17.81
CA ARG A 656 -27.35 -21.60 -16.95
C ARG A 656 -25.86 -21.34 -16.86
N GLN A 657 -25.44 -20.13 -17.23
CA GLN A 657 -24.16 -19.61 -16.75
C GLN A 657 -24.28 -19.31 -15.25
N ARG A 658 -23.35 -19.84 -14.45
CA ARG A 658 -23.33 -19.53 -13.02
C ARG A 658 -22.83 -18.10 -12.85
N ALA A 659 -23.68 -17.19 -12.40
CA ALA A 659 -23.24 -15.89 -11.92
C ALA A 659 -22.17 -16.12 -10.84
N GLY A 660 -21.00 -15.49 -11.00
CA GLY A 660 -19.87 -15.61 -10.08
C GLY A 660 -20.37 -15.55 -8.64
N VAL A 661 -19.97 -16.52 -7.82
CA VAL A 661 -20.52 -16.75 -6.48
C VAL A 661 -20.46 -15.45 -5.67
N ALA A 662 -21.59 -14.76 -5.54
CA ALA A 662 -21.78 -13.80 -4.48
C ALA A 662 -21.66 -14.60 -3.18
N SER A 663 -20.65 -14.29 -2.36
CA SER A 663 -20.35 -15.00 -1.12
C SER A 663 -21.42 -14.74 -0.05
N LYS A 664 -22.65 -15.23 -0.26
CA LYS A 664 -23.73 -15.21 0.75
C LYS A 664 -23.97 -16.56 1.41
N GLY A 665 -23.18 -17.60 1.09
CA GLY A 665 -23.47 -18.98 1.55
C GLY A 665 -22.46 -19.67 2.46
N MET A 666 -21.19 -19.24 2.50
CA MET A 666 -20.13 -20.02 3.18
C MET A 666 -19.66 -19.42 4.53
N GLY A 667 -20.43 -18.50 5.11
CA GLY A 667 -20.21 -18.01 6.49
C GLY A 667 -20.88 -18.90 7.54
N ARG A 668 -22.03 -19.51 7.21
CA ARG A 668 -22.84 -20.28 8.17
C ARG A 668 -22.30 -21.66 8.51
N LEU A 669 -21.46 -22.26 7.68
CA LEU A 669 -20.92 -23.60 7.92
C LEU A 669 -19.68 -23.62 8.84
N VAL A 670 -19.04 -22.47 9.06
CA VAL A 670 -17.94 -22.34 10.03
C VAL A 670 -18.45 -21.87 11.39
N GLU A 671 -19.49 -21.03 11.43
CA GLU A 671 -20.13 -20.62 12.70
C GLU A 671 -20.74 -21.79 13.48
N VAL A 672 -21.34 -22.78 12.80
CA VAL A 672 -21.99 -23.92 13.48
C VAL A 672 -20.98 -24.92 14.06
N ARG A 673 -19.71 -24.91 13.62
CA ARG A 673 -18.64 -25.74 14.22
C ARG A 673 -17.81 -25.00 15.28
N GLY A 674 -17.75 -23.67 15.25
CA GLY A 674 -17.10 -22.86 16.29
C GLY A 674 -17.95 -22.70 17.56
N ALA A 675 -19.28 -22.59 17.41
CA ALA A 675 -20.17 -22.38 18.56
C ALA A 675 -20.34 -23.61 19.48
N ARG A 676 -20.04 -24.83 18.99
CA ARG A 676 -20.12 -26.06 19.80
C ARG A 676 -18.85 -26.38 20.60
N ALA A 677 -17.79 -25.60 20.46
CA ALA A 677 -16.54 -25.77 21.22
C ALA A 677 -16.35 -24.69 22.32
N ALA A 678 -17.29 -23.75 22.45
CA ALA A 678 -17.29 -22.71 23.50
C ALA A 678 -18.29 -23.00 24.64
N GLU A 679 -19.05 -24.08 24.55
CA GLU A 679 -19.79 -24.69 25.67
C GLU A 679 -19.15 -26.04 26.02
N LYS A 680 -17.93 -26.01 26.54
CA LYS A 680 -17.36 -26.98 27.48
C LYS A 680 -16.01 -26.53 28.03
#